data_AF-A0A0L7LLE5-F1
#
_entry.id   AF-A0A0L7LLE5-F1
#
_cell.length_a   1.000
_cell.length_b   1.000
_cell.length_c   1.000
_cell.angle_alpha   90.00
_cell.angle_beta   90.00
_cell.angle_gamma   90.00
#
_symmetry.space_group_name_H-M   'P 1'
#
loop_
_entity.id
_entity.type
_entity.pdbx_description
1 polymer ?
#
loop_
_entity_poly.entity_id
_entity_poly.type
_entity_poly.pdbx_seq_one_letter_code
_entity_poly.pdbx_strand_id
1 'polypeptide(L)'
;MASFMSAITLLGVSAETYYYGMQFIVINISYGIATPIASRLYLPVFFGLQKTSTYEYLELRFGPHIRMLASLTYTLQMVLYNGIVLYAPAIVLEAVTGLDRLISILVVGLVCTFYSTLGGMKAVLFTDLLQSLLMFGAVFSVVQRLLTVKTLEQSQKCLWWSWPVLSVLSFATCLSGIGMFAVYKDCDPFTSHEIAALAACAYGLVFLALAFLAEYLGGILQAALTIFGAVGGPLFGVFTLGMFTTYANQRGVSIGLLTGMAVTLWISFGGPRPMAEKLPLSVEGCGFNVTRTPTAISNPGDYLYPYRVSYLWTRSVVSVAWRQQQPWEREGREHPDPALFTPPLARVLRQRFGDKQAQEYLLADRNQSTLPVAVSLMASFMSAITLLGVSAENYYFGMMFFIMNIGYLIGTPIASRLYLPVFFGLQKTSTYEYLELRFGPRIRVLASLTYSVQMILYSGVVLYAPAIVLESVTGLDRLVSILLVGLVCTFYSTLGGMKAVLYTDLLQSLLMFAAVFAVLVFTSMDLGGFDKIFVIAREGGRLDFSSISIDPTERHTWWALLLAGTITFLSLYAVNQTQVQRLLTVSTLEQSQNCLWWSWPVLAALSLVTCISGLGMYAVYRECDPYTSGSISAIDQLMPYYVVDAMRAVPGLAGLFVAGIFSASLSTVSSSCNSLAAVTLADYISRWCKVKDAYIMWLTKILACVYGLVFLTMAYLAQYLGGILQASLTIFGAVGGPVLGVFTLGMFTTFANELGVSVALVSGIALTLWINLGGPRPAAVRLPLSVEGCAFNVTLPAPVVTDPSDYFYLYRISYLWTSPIGLVWVLLVGSVVSLLWRHKQPWEREGKDHPDPALFTPPLARRLRARMNFRQ
;
A
#
# COMPACT_ATOMS: atom_id res chain seq x y z
N MET A 1 -15.76 -5.71 23.99
CA MET A 1 -14.80 -6.79 23.68
C MET A 1 -15.11 -8.03 24.53
N ALA A 2 -15.28 -7.90 25.86
CA ALA A 2 -15.71 -8.98 26.75
C ALA A 2 -17.09 -9.59 26.38
N SER A 3 -18.10 -8.76 26.09
CA SER A 3 -19.46 -9.22 25.75
C SER A 3 -19.57 -9.98 24.41
N PHE A 4 -18.54 -9.91 23.56
CA PHE A 4 -18.52 -10.56 22.23
C PHE A 4 -17.77 -11.91 22.24
N MET A 5 -16.99 -12.18 23.28
CA MET A 5 -16.36 -13.48 23.52
C MET A 5 -17.34 -14.40 24.27
N SER A 6 -18.50 -14.64 23.65
CA SER A 6 -19.54 -15.48 24.24
C SER A 6 -19.13 -16.95 24.27
N ALA A 7 -19.72 -17.72 25.20
CA ALA A 7 -19.62 -19.18 25.23
C ALA A 7 -19.83 -19.82 23.85
N ILE A 8 -20.76 -19.27 23.07
CA ILE A 8 -21.05 -19.68 21.69
C ILE A 8 -19.82 -19.51 20.80
N THR A 9 -19.09 -18.40 20.94
CA THR A 9 -17.92 -18.12 20.10
C THR A 9 -16.75 -19.03 20.48
N LEU A 10 -16.54 -19.29 21.77
CA LEU A 10 -15.47 -20.19 22.25
C LEU A 10 -15.74 -21.66 21.91
N LEU A 11 -16.94 -22.16 22.20
CA LEU A 11 -17.32 -23.56 21.96
C LEU A 11 -17.62 -23.82 20.48
N GLY A 12 -18.29 -22.87 19.82
CA GLY A 12 -18.64 -22.95 18.41
C GLY A 12 -17.42 -22.86 17.51
N VAL A 13 -16.55 -21.85 17.68
CA VAL A 13 -15.38 -21.70 16.81
C VAL A 13 -14.40 -22.85 17.00
N SER A 14 -14.22 -23.37 18.22
CA SER A 14 -13.36 -24.54 18.44
C SER A 14 -13.91 -25.81 17.80
N ALA A 15 -15.21 -26.09 17.94
CA ALA A 15 -15.86 -27.23 17.30
C ALA A 15 -15.85 -27.12 15.76
N GLU A 16 -16.16 -25.94 15.21
CA GLU A 16 -16.18 -25.71 13.77
C GLU A 16 -14.77 -25.70 13.16
N THR A 17 -13.76 -25.17 13.86
CA THR A 17 -12.34 -25.28 13.45
C THR A 17 -11.88 -26.74 13.44
N TYR A 18 -12.38 -27.57 14.35
CA TYR A 18 -12.11 -29.00 14.38
C TYR A 18 -12.74 -29.75 13.19
N TYR A 19 -13.98 -29.41 12.80
CA TYR A 19 -14.67 -30.07 11.69
C TYR A 19 -14.33 -29.53 10.29
N TYR A 20 -13.95 -28.25 10.17
CA TYR A 20 -13.78 -27.54 8.90
C TYR A 20 -12.42 -26.81 8.72
N GLY A 21 -11.51 -26.88 9.70
CA GLY A 21 -10.12 -26.40 9.58
C GLY A 21 -9.96 -24.87 9.67
N MET A 22 -8.83 -24.34 9.16
CA MET A 22 -8.45 -22.92 9.29
C MET A 22 -9.35 -21.91 8.54
N GLN A 23 -10.42 -22.34 7.86
CA GLN A 23 -11.36 -21.44 7.17
C GLN A 23 -12.00 -20.41 8.12
N PHE A 24 -12.12 -20.73 9.42
CA PHE A 24 -12.64 -19.83 10.44
C PHE A 24 -11.67 -18.69 10.85
N ILE A 25 -10.37 -18.74 10.49
CA ILE A 25 -9.41 -17.65 10.74
C ILE A 25 -9.78 -16.37 9.98
N VAL A 26 -10.45 -16.51 8.83
CA VAL A 26 -10.92 -15.38 8.01
C VAL A 26 -11.87 -14.46 8.79
N ILE A 27 -12.65 -15.00 9.73
CA ILE A 27 -13.53 -14.21 10.59
C ILE A 27 -12.71 -13.35 11.57
N ASN A 28 -11.64 -13.89 12.17
CA ASN A 28 -10.75 -13.13 13.05
C ASN A 28 -9.98 -12.03 12.31
N ILE A 29 -9.54 -12.31 11.07
CA ILE A 29 -8.93 -11.29 10.20
C ILE A 29 -9.95 -10.19 9.88
N SER A 30 -11.21 -10.55 9.61
CA SER A 30 -12.28 -9.60 9.37
C SER A 30 -12.52 -8.68 10.57
N TYR A 31 -12.42 -9.19 11.81
CA TYR A 31 -12.49 -8.37 13.02
C TYR A 31 -11.28 -7.43 13.20
N GLY A 32 -10.08 -7.91 12.84
CA GLY A 32 -8.85 -7.11 12.82
C GLY A 32 -8.93 -5.93 11.84
N ILE A 33 -9.70 -6.07 10.77
CA ILE A 33 -9.99 -5.01 9.79
C ILE A 33 -11.16 -4.12 10.26
N ALA A 34 -12.24 -4.71 10.77
CA ALA A 34 -13.45 -3.97 11.17
C ALA A 34 -13.21 -3.01 12.35
N THR A 35 -12.40 -3.42 13.33
CA THR A 35 -12.11 -2.63 14.55
C THR A 35 -11.46 -1.26 14.25
N PRO A 36 -10.36 -1.18 13.46
CA PRO A 36 -9.78 0.11 13.09
C PRO A 36 -10.68 0.96 12.16
N ILE A 37 -11.53 0.33 11.35
CA ILE A 37 -12.53 1.03 10.54
C ILE A 37 -13.59 1.69 11.44
N ALA A 38 -14.15 0.94 12.39
CA ALA A 38 -15.13 1.45 13.35
C ALA A 38 -14.56 2.59 14.20
N SER A 39 -13.32 2.46 14.69
CA SER A 39 -12.67 3.47 15.54
C SER A 39 -12.31 4.76 14.81
N ARG A 40 -11.96 4.70 13.52
CA ARG A 40 -11.57 5.88 12.74
C ARG A 40 -12.71 6.55 11.98
N LEU A 41 -13.76 5.81 11.61
CA LEU A 41 -14.83 6.33 10.75
C LEU A 41 -16.14 6.57 11.49
N TYR A 42 -16.57 5.63 12.34
CA TYR A 42 -17.90 5.68 12.97
C TYR A 42 -17.86 6.35 14.35
N LEU A 43 -16.93 5.94 15.22
CA LEU A 43 -16.80 6.46 16.59
C LEU A 43 -16.67 8.00 16.66
N PRO A 44 -15.86 8.67 15.81
CA PRO A 44 -15.74 10.13 15.84
C PRO A 44 -17.05 10.87 15.55
N VAL A 45 -17.95 10.29 14.76
CA VAL A 45 -19.28 10.87 14.47
C VAL A 45 -20.14 10.86 15.72
N PHE A 46 -20.20 9.73 16.42
CA PHE A 46 -20.98 9.60 17.66
C PHE A 46 -20.41 10.46 18.80
N PHE A 47 -19.09 10.50 18.96
CA PHE A 47 -18.44 11.37 19.95
C PHE A 47 -18.63 12.86 19.63
N GLY A 48 -18.59 13.23 18.34
CA GLY A 48 -18.80 14.61 17.90
C GLY A 48 -20.22 15.13 18.16
N LEU A 49 -21.22 14.24 18.17
CA LEU A 49 -22.63 14.58 18.40
C LEU A 49 -23.02 14.60 19.89
N GLN A 50 -22.15 14.14 20.79
CA GLN A 50 -22.38 14.06 22.25
C GLN A 50 -23.71 13.37 22.64
N LYS A 51 -24.12 12.35 21.88
CA LYS A 51 -25.35 11.58 22.13
C LYS A 51 -25.07 10.28 22.87
N THR A 52 -25.97 9.90 23.75
CA THR A 52 -25.85 8.69 24.60
C THR A 52 -26.24 7.42 23.87
N SER A 53 -27.08 7.53 22.83
CA SER A 53 -27.54 6.41 22.01
C SER A 53 -27.15 6.57 20.54
N THR A 54 -26.65 5.49 19.94
CA THR A 54 -26.38 5.44 18.49
C THR A 54 -27.65 5.62 17.67
N TYR A 55 -28.84 5.32 18.22
CA TYR A 55 -30.11 5.47 17.50
C TYR A 55 -30.61 6.92 17.46
N GLU A 56 -30.14 7.80 18.34
CA GLU A 56 -30.40 9.25 18.26
C GLU A 56 -29.76 9.87 17.03
N TYR A 57 -28.64 9.33 16.55
CA TYR A 57 -28.07 9.71 15.27
C TYR A 57 -29.06 9.48 14.11
N LEU A 58 -29.77 8.35 14.10
CA LEU A 58 -30.73 8.04 13.05
C LEU A 58 -31.96 8.96 13.10
N GLU A 59 -32.35 9.40 14.29
CA GLU A 59 -33.39 10.41 14.45
C GLU A 59 -32.96 11.76 13.89
N LEU A 60 -31.74 12.21 14.22
CA LEU A 60 -31.17 13.44 13.67
C LEU A 60 -31.01 13.38 12.14
N ARG A 61 -30.69 12.20 11.61
CA ARG A 61 -30.41 12.03 10.17
C ARG A 61 -31.67 11.82 9.34
N PHE A 62 -32.61 11.00 9.82
CA PHE A 62 -33.75 10.51 9.02
C PHE A 62 -35.11 10.69 9.70
N GLY A 63 -35.15 11.17 10.95
CA GLY A 63 -36.38 11.42 11.71
C GLY A 63 -36.79 10.27 12.66
N PRO A 64 -37.80 10.52 13.51
CA PRO A 64 -38.14 9.65 14.65
C PRO A 64 -38.65 8.26 14.24
N HIS A 65 -39.28 8.14 13.07
CA HIS A 65 -39.78 6.85 12.58
C HIS A 65 -38.65 5.84 12.31
N ILE A 66 -37.49 6.28 11.83
CA ILE A 66 -36.34 5.38 11.59
C ILE A 66 -35.70 4.96 12.91
N ARG A 67 -35.64 5.85 13.90
CA ARG A 67 -35.19 5.49 15.25
C ARG A 67 -36.04 4.36 15.84
N MET A 68 -37.37 4.49 15.74
CA MET A 68 -38.31 3.46 16.24
C MET A 68 -38.17 2.13 15.49
N LEU A 69 -38.02 2.17 14.16
CA LEU A 69 -37.86 0.95 13.35
C LEU A 69 -36.51 0.25 13.63
N ALA A 70 -35.43 1.03 13.75
CA ALA A 70 -34.10 0.51 14.05
C ALA A 70 -34.00 -0.04 15.49
N SER A 71 -34.65 0.61 16.46
CA SER A 71 -34.70 0.11 17.83
C SER A 71 -35.51 -1.18 17.94
N LEU A 72 -36.68 -1.26 17.29
CA LEU A 72 -37.52 -2.45 17.32
C LEU A 72 -36.84 -3.66 16.67
N THR A 73 -36.14 -3.46 15.56
CA THR A 73 -35.38 -4.51 14.87
C THR A 73 -34.18 -4.98 15.69
N TYR A 74 -33.45 -4.07 16.34
CA TYR A 74 -32.38 -4.44 17.27
C TYR A 74 -32.89 -5.20 18.50
N THR A 75 -34.00 -4.76 19.08
CA THR A 75 -34.64 -5.46 20.20
C THR A 75 -35.02 -6.88 19.80
N LEU A 76 -35.62 -7.06 18.61
CA LEU A 76 -35.93 -8.38 18.07
C LEU A 76 -34.68 -9.26 17.91
N GLN A 77 -33.58 -8.70 17.37
CA GLN A 77 -32.30 -9.40 17.24
C GLN A 77 -31.78 -9.87 18.60
N MET A 78 -31.77 -8.99 19.60
CA MET A 78 -31.26 -9.30 20.93
C MET A 78 -32.12 -10.32 21.65
N VAL A 79 -33.44 -10.28 21.47
CA VAL A 79 -34.37 -11.27 22.03
C VAL A 79 -34.10 -12.67 21.47
N LEU A 80 -33.93 -12.78 20.14
CA LEU A 80 -33.64 -14.05 19.49
C LEU A 80 -32.23 -14.57 19.82
N TYR A 81 -31.24 -13.68 19.86
CA TYR A 81 -29.86 -14.05 20.17
C TYR A 81 -29.70 -14.50 21.63
N ASN A 82 -30.27 -13.78 22.59
CA ASN A 82 -30.12 -14.11 24.01
C ASN A 82 -30.76 -15.45 24.38
N GLY A 83 -31.83 -15.88 23.70
CA GLY A 83 -32.37 -17.24 23.83
C GLY A 83 -31.36 -18.33 23.45
N ILE A 84 -30.57 -18.12 22.40
CA ILE A 84 -29.51 -19.06 21.98
C ILE A 84 -28.29 -18.98 22.91
N VAL A 85 -27.96 -17.79 23.41
CA VAL A 85 -26.87 -17.57 24.36
C VAL A 85 -27.12 -18.31 25.67
N LEU A 86 -28.37 -18.41 26.13
CA LEU A 86 -28.75 -19.18 27.32
C LEU A 86 -28.57 -20.70 27.15
N TYR A 87 -28.74 -21.20 25.93
CA TYR A 87 -28.68 -22.63 25.64
C TYR A 87 -27.24 -23.20 25.73
N ALA A 88 -26.23 -22.43 25.32
CA ALA A 88 -24.83 -22.85 25.38
C ALA A 88 -24.32 -23.20 26.82
N PRO A 89 -24.48 -22.34 27.85
CA PRO A 89 -24.12 -22.69 29.23
C PRO A 89 -24.93 -23.87 29.78
N ALA A 90 -26.17 -24.07 29.33
CA ALA A 90 -27.00 -25.18 29.79
C ALA A 90 -26.46 -26.54 29.30
N ILE A 91 -25.95 -26.64 28.07
CA ILE A 91 -25.26 -27.84 27.56
C ILE A 91 -24.01 -28.14 28.40
N VAL A 92 -23.26 -27.09 28.75
CA VAL A 92 -22.06 -27.27 29.56
C VAL A 92 -22.42 -27.72 30.98
N LEU A 93 -23.48 -27.17 31.55
CA LEU A 93 -23.96 -27.55 32.88
C LEU A 93 -24.41 -29.02 32.91
N GLU A 94 -25.17 -29.46 31.91
CA GLU A 94 -25.55 -30.86 31.71
C GLU A 94 -24.31 -31.76 31.63
N ALA A 95 -23.33 -31.41 30.80
CA ALA A 95 -22.13 -32.22 30.60
C ALA A 95 -21.27 -32.36 31.87
N VAL A 96 -21.27 -31.35 32.74
CA VAL A 96 -20.48 -31.32 33.99
C VAL A 96 -21.21 -31.99 35.16
N THR A 97 -22.53 -31.81 35.24
CA THR A 97 -23.32 -32.23 36.42
C THR A 97 -24.11 -33.51 36.20
N GLY A 98 -24.28 -33.94 34.95
CA GLY A 98 -25.16 -35.05 34.58
C GLY A 98 -26.65 -34.72 34.75
N LEU A 99 -27.01 -33.47 35.02
CA LEU A 99 -28.40 -33.02 35.12
C LEU A 99 -29.08 -33.12 33.76
N ASP A 100 -30.37 -33.45 33.76
CA ASP A 100 -31.18 -33.41 32.55
C ASP A 100 -31.11 -32.03 31.88
N ARG A 101 -31.07 -32.01 30.54
CA ARG A 101 -30.90 -30.79 29.73
C ARG A 101 -31.97 -29.76 30.05
N LEU A 102 -33.19 -30.21 30.30
CA LEU A 102 -34.35 -29.38 30.60
C LEU A 102 -34.20 -28.64 31.94
N ILE A 103 -33.68 -29.34 32.94
CA ILE A 103 -33.37 -28.78 34.27
C ILE A 103 -32.20 -27.80 34.15
N SER A 104 -31.19 -28.13 33.35
CA SER A 104 -30.03 -27.27 33.13
C SER A 104 -30.40 -25.92 32.49
N ILE A 105 -31.30 -25.91 31.50
CA ILE A 105 -31.82 -24.67 30.88
C ILE A 105 -32.61 -23.84 31.89
N LEU A 106 -33.49 -24.47 32.68
CA LEU A 106 -34.29 -23.79 33.71
C LEU A 106 -33.41 -23.14 34.79
N VAL A 107 -32.40 -23.87 35.28
CA VAL A 107 -31.47 -23.38 36.31
C VAL A 107 -30.67 -22.18 35.78
N VAL A 108 -30.07 -22.30 34.60
CA VAL A 108 -29.29 -21.20 33.99
C VAL A 108 -30.19 -19.99 33.72
N GLY A 109 -31.37 -20.20 33.15
CA GLY A 109 -32.31 -19.12 32.82
C GLY A 109 -32.88 -18.39 34.03
N LEU A 110 -33.24 -19.10 35.10
CA LEU A 110 -33.72 -18.49 36.35
C LEU A 110 -32.63 -17.68 37.03
N VAL A 111 -31.39 -18.19 37.07
CA VAL A 111 -30.27 -17.48 37.70
C VAL A 111 -29.90 -16.23 36.89
N CYS A 112 -29.82 -16.31 35.55
CA CYS A 112 -29.55 -15.13 34.73
C CYS A 112 -30.66 -14.07 34.87
N THR A 113 -31.93 -14.49 34.94
CA THR A 113 -33.06 -13.57 35.13
C THR A 113 -33.02 -12.90 36.51
N PHE A 114 -32.75 -13.66 37.58
CA PHE A 114 -32.69 -13.17 38.95
C PHE A 114 -31.55 -12.17 39.21
N TYR A 115 -30.37 -12.43 38.63
CA TYR A 115 -29.25 -11.48 38.75
C TYR A 115 -29.46 -10.20 37.95
N SER A 116 -30.17 -10.29 36.82
CA SER A 116 -30.47 -9.14 35.97
C SER A 116 -31.54 -8.22 36.57
N THR A 117 -32.42 -8.76 37.43
CA THR A 117 -33.44 -7.98 38.14
C THR A 117 -32.89 -7.30 39.40
N LEU A 118 -31.87 -7.88 40.04
CA LEU A 118 -31.21 -7.34 41.24
C LEU A 118 -30.03 -6.40 40.95
N GLY A 119 -29.34 -6.57 39.82
CA GLY A 119 -28.08 -5.88 39.51
C GLY A 119 -28.26 -4.68 38.57
N GLY A 120 -28.11 -3.46 39.10
CA GLY A 120 -27.92 -2.26 38.26
C GLY A 120 -26.59 -2.29 37.47
N MET A 121 -26.34 -1.28 36.63
CA MET A 121 -25.17 -1.19 35.72
C MET A 121 -23.79 -1.45 36.38
N LYS A 122 -23.64 -1.14 37.67
CA LYS A 122 -22.41 -1.39 38.45
C LYS A 122 -22.16 -2.88 38.72
N ALA A 123 -23.21 -3.67 38.92
CA ALA A 123 -23.11 -5.11 39.11
C ALA A 123 -22.69 -5.80 37.80
N VAL A 124 -23.24 -5.35 36.66
CA VAL A 124 -22.90 -5.82 35.31
C VAL A 124 -21.43 -5.53 34.97
N LEU A 125 -20.95 -4.31 35.26
CA LEU A 125 -19.54 -3.94 35.07
C LEU A 125 -18.59 -4.77 35.94
N PHE A 126 -18.99 -5.10 37.16
CA PHE A 126 -18.20 -5.95 38.05
C PHE A 126 -18.15 -7.41 37.57
N THR A 127 -19.26 -7.97 37.09
CA THR A 127 -19.30 -9.32 36.50
C THR A 127 -18.52 -9.41 35.19
N ASP A 128 -18.57 -8.38 34.33
CA ASP A 128 -17.82 -8.32 33.08
C ASP A 128 -16.30 -8.20 33.32
N LEU A 129 -15.89 -7.45 34.35
CA LEU A 129 -14.50 -7.34 34.78
C LEU A 129 -13.98 -8.67 35.33
N LEU A 130 -14.77 -9.33 36.19
CA LEU A 130 -14.42 -10.63 36.77
C LEU A 130 -14.32 -11.71 35.67
N GLN A 131 -15.25 -11.71 34.71
CA GLN A 131 -15.22 -12.59 33.54
C GLN A 131 -13.95 -12.37 32.71
N SER A 132 -13.59 -11.11 32.44
CA SER A 132 -12.40 -10.77 31.67
C SER A 132 -11.12 -11.26 32.37
N LEU A 133 -11.05 -11.13 33.69
CA LEU A 133 -9.92 -11.62 34.49
C LEU A 133 -9.81 -13.16 34.49
N LEU A 134 -10.94 -13.86 34.62
CA LEU A 134 -10.98 -15.34 34.56
C LEU A 134 -10.63 -15.87 33.16
N MET A 135 -11.06 -15.19 32.09
CA MET A 135 -10.68 -15.49 30.69
C MET A 135 -9.17 -15.40 30.49
N PHE A 136 -8.54 -14.31 30.94
CA PHE A 136 -7.10 -14.11 30.80
C PHE A 136 -6.31 -15.18 31.58
N GLY A 137 -6.75 -15.55 32.78
CA GLY A 137 -6.14 -16.64 33.55
C GLY A 137 -6.25 -18.01 32.86
N ALA A 138 -7.39 -18.30 32.23
CA ALA A 138 -7.62 -19.54 31.50
C ALA A 138 -6.75 -19.65 30.23
N VAL A 139 -6.68 -18.58 29.43
CA VAL A 139 -5.84 -18.52 28.23
C VAL A 139 -4.37 -18.62 28.59
N PHE A 140 -3.92 -17.96 29.65
CA PHE A 140 -2.54 -18.05 30.11
C PHE A 140 -2.17 -19.47 30.57
N SER A 141 -3.07 -20.12 31.33
CA SER A 141 -2.93 -21.53 31.74
C SER A 141 -2.81 -22.49 30.55
N VAL A 142 -3.65 -22.30 29.52
CA VAL A 142 -3.66 -23.13 28.30
C VAL A 142 -2.44 -22.87 27.42
N VAL A 143 -2.06 -21.61 27.19
CA VAL A 143 -0.89 -21.24 26.38
C VAL A 143 0.42 -21.66 27.04
N GLN A 144 0.56 -21.46 28.36
CA GLN A 144 1.75 -21.86 29.12
C GLN A 144 1.93 -23.39 29.13
N ARG A 145 0.85 -24.16 29.09
CA ARG A 145 0.91 -25.63 29.04
C ARG A 145 1.02 -26.18 27.60
N LEU A 146 0.45 -25.53 26.60
CA LEU A 146 0.67 -25.88 25.18
C LEU A 146 2.14 -25.72 24.76
N LEU A 147 2.84 -24.74 25.34
CA LEU A 147 4.27 -24.55 25.12
C LEU A 147 5.17 -25.62 25.78
N THR A 148 4.62 -26.54 26.58
CA THR A 148 5.39 -27.55 27.34
C THR A 148 5.07 -29.01 26.98
N VAL A 149 4.11 -29.28 26.09
CA VAL A 149 3.65 -30.65 25.76
C VAL A 149 4.29 -31.17 24.48
N LYS A 150 4.84 -32.40 24.52
CA LYS A 150 5.54 -33.04 23.38
C LYS A 150 4.78 -34.20 22.70
N THR A 151 3.59 -34.59 23.19
CA THR A 151 2.82 -35.74 22.63
C THR A 151 1.30 -35.52 22.62
N LEU A 152 0.61 -36.09 21.62
CA LEU A 152 -0.82 -35.90 21.33
C LEU A 152 -1.77 -36.40 22.46
N GLU A 153 -1.40 -37.48 23.15
CA GLU A 153 -2.21 -38.08 24.22
C GLU A 153 -2.28 -37.19 25.49
N GLN A 154 -1.27 -36.32 25.69
CA GLN A 154 -1.25 -35.34 26.77
C GLN A 154 -2.09 -34.09 26.42
N SER A 155 -2.22 -33.73 25.13
CA SER A 155 -3.05 -32.59 24.73
C SER A 155 -4.54 -32.87 24.94
N GLN A 156 -4.98 -34.11 24.68
CA GLN A 156 -6.35 -34.54 24.96
C GLN A 156 -6.68 -34.50 26.46
N LYS A 157 -5.80 -34.99 27.34
CA LYS A 157 -6.00 -34.91 28.80
C LYS A 157 -6.00 -33.46 29.32
N CYS A 158 -5.22 -32.56 28.71
CA CYS A 158 -5.27 -31.12 29.01
C CYS A 158 -6.60 -30.46 28.61
N LEU A 159 -7.25 -30.93 27.53
CA LEU A 159 -8.58 -30.44 27.12
C LEU A 159 -9.65 -30.75 28.17
N TRP A 160 -9.64 -31.97 28.73
CA TRP A 160 -10.61 -32.41 29.75
C TRP A 160 -10.54 -31.61 31.05
N TRP A 161 -9.37 -31.10 31.44
CA TRP A 161 -9.20 -30.29 32.66
C TRP A 161 -9.55 -28.80 32.47
N SER A 162 -9.74 -28.33 31.23
CA SER A 162 -10.14 -26.94 30.93
C SER A 162 -11.67 -26.73 30.94
N TRP A 163 -12.44 -27.83 30.97
CA TRP A 163 -13.90 -27.84 30.93
C TRP A 163 -14.60 -27.16 32.13
N PRO A 164 -14.12 -27.27 33.39
CA PRO A 164 -14.71 -26.57 34.53
C PRO A 164 -14.55 -25.04 34.47
N VAL A 165 -13.58 -24.54 33.70
CA VAL A 165 -13.33 -23.10 33.53
C VAL A 165 -14.23 -22.53 32.42
N LEU A 166 -14.52 -23.32 31.39
CA LEU A 166 -15.45 -23.00 30.31
C LEU A 166 -16.92 -22.94 30.78
N SER A 167 -17.31 -23.72 31.78
CA SER A 167 -18.65 -23.70 32.39
C SER A 167 -18.92 -22.40 33.16
N VAL A 168 -17.94 -21.94 33.95
CA VAL A 168 -18.00 -20.67 34.71
C VAL A 168 -18.00 -19.45 33.76
N LEU A 169 -17.23 -19.52 32.67
CA LEU A 169 -17.20 -18.48 31.63
C LEU A 169 -18.52 -18.37 30.86
N SER A 170 -19.19 -19.51 30.64
CA SER A 170 -20.48 -19.54 29.95
C SER A 170 -21.59 -18.90 30.78
N PHE A 171 -21.57 -19.13 32.09
CA PHE A 171 -22.49 -18.54 33.07
C PHE A 171 -22.34 -17.00 33.15
N ALA A 172 -21.11 -16.47 33.06
CA ALA A 172 -20.82 -15.04 33.08
C ALA A 172 -21.28 -14.30 31.80
N THR A 173 -21.15 -14.92 30.62
CA THR A 173 -21.64 -14.29 29.39
C THR A 173 -23.15 -14.12 29.29
N CYS A 174 -23.91 -15.05 29.90
CA CYS A 174 -25.36 -14.95 30.00
C CYS A 174 -25.79 -13.67 30.75
N LEU A 175 -25.03 -13.28 31.78
CA LEU A 175 -25.27 -12.07 32.58
C LEU A 175 -24.94 -10.78 31.79
N SER A 176 -23.87 -10.79 30.99
CA SER A 176 -23.43 -9.62 30.19
C SER A 176 -24.41 -9.22 29.07
N GLY A 177 -25.13 -10.19 28.49
CA GLY A 177 -26.09 -9.96 27.40
C GLY A 177 -27.42 -9.36 27.84
N ILE A 178 -27.77 -9.50 29.13
CA ILE A 178 -29.03 -8.99 29.70
C ILE A 178 -28.82 -7.59 30.31
N GLY A 179 -27.61 -7.28 30.78
CA GLY A 179 -27.24 -5.97 31.36
C GLY A 179 -27.28 -4.76 30.40
N MET A 180 -27.54 -4.97 29.12
CA MET A 180 -27.62 -3.88 28.12
C MET A 180 -28.96 -3.13 28.10
N PHE A 181 -29.94 -3.54 28.93
CA PHE A 181 -31.26 -2.89 29.04
C PHE A 181 -31.31 -1.66 29.97
N ALA A 182 -30.18 -1.23 30.55
CA ALA A 182 -30.12 -0.01 31.36
C ALA A 182 -30.03 1.29 30.50
N VAL A 183 -30.85 1.43 29.46
CA VAL A 183 -30.96 2.64 28.60
C VAL A 183 -32.17 3.51 28.97
N TYR A 184 -32.81 3.29 30.12
CA TYR A 184 -33.76 4.28 30.66
C TYR A 184 -33.05 5.21 31.63
N LYS A 185 -32.51 6.33 31.10
CA LYS A 185 -32.00 7.43 31.94
C LYS A 185 -32.81 8.74 31.84
N ASP A 186 -33.98 8.72 31.21
CA ASP A 186 -34.82 9.92 31.05
C ASP A 186 -36.28 9.72 31.53
N CYS A 187 -36.51 8.94 32.58
CA CYS A 187 -37.78 8.96 33.33
C CYS A 187 -37.47 8.94 34.82
N ASP A 188 -38.32 9.59 35.62
CA ASP A 188 -38.15 9.81 37.06
C ASP A 188 -37.51 8.63 37.81
N PRO A 189 -36.59 8.90 38.77
CA PRO A 189 -35.70 7.89 39.33
C PRO A 189 -36.38 6.81 40.19
N PHE A 190 -37.67 6.97 40.53
CA PHE A 190 -38.41 6.02 41.37
C PHE A 190 -39.34 5.08 40.58
N THR A 191 -39.96 5.54 39.49
CA THR A 191 -40.88 4.74 38.65
C THR A 191 -40.16 3.94 37.56
N SER A 192 -38.97 4.37 37.13
CA SER A 192 -38.19 3.71 36.07
C SER A 192 -37.56 2.39 36.48
N HIS A 193 -37.22 2.22 37.77
CA HIS A 193 -36.52 1.02 38.27
C HIS A 193 -37.44 -0.21 38.37
N GLU A 194 -38.70 -0.02 38.80
CA GLU A 194 -39.70 -1.09 38.87
C GLU A 194 -40.17 -1.52 37.48
N ILE A 195 -40.38 -0.55 36.57
CA ILE A 195 -40.74 -0.84 35.17
C ILE A 195 -39.60 -1.58 34.46
N ALA A 196 -38.34 -1.18 34.69
CA ALA A 196 -37.18 -1.87 34.15
C ALA A 196 -37.03 -3.29 34.71
N ALA A 197 -37.29 -3.50 36.01
CA ALA A 197 -37.26 -4.82 36.64
C ALA A 197 -38.38 -5.73 36.13
N LEU A 198 -39.62 -5.21 35.98
CA LEU A 198 -40.75 -5.94 35.38
C LEU A 198 -40.48 -6.30 33.92
N ALA A 199 -39.91 -5.38 33.14
CA ALA A 199 -39.50 -5.65 31.77
C ALA A 199 -38.39 -6.72 31.72
N ALA A 200 -37.39 -6.66 32.60
CA ALA A 200 -36.33 -7.66 32.69
C ALA A 200 -36.87 -9.06 33.04
N CYS A 201 -37.84 -9.16 33.97
CA CYS A 201 -38.54 -10.42 34.26
C CYS A 201 -39.30 -10.94 33.04
N ALA A 202 -40.05 -10.09 32.34
CA ALA A 202 -40.83 -10.47 31.16
C ALA A 202 -39.93 -10.95 30.02
N TYR A 203 -38.84 -10.23 29.73
CA TYR A 203 -37.86 -10.65 28.72
C TYR A 203 -37.10 -11.91 29.14
N GLY A 204 -36.78 -12.08 30.43
CA GLY A 204 -36.16 -13.30 30.95
C GLY A 204 -37.00 -14.55 30.71
N LEU A 205 -38.31 -14.48 30.92
CA LEU A 205 -39.24 -15.57 30.59
C LEU A 205 -39.30 -15.86 29.09
N VAL A 206 -39.30 -14.82 28.25
CA VAL A 206 -39.26 -14.96 26.78
C VAL A 206 -37.95 -15.61 26.32
N PHE A 207 -36.81 -15.23 26.89
CA PHE A 207 -35.51 -15.82 26.55
C PHE A 207 -35.45 -17.29 26.97
N LEU A 208 -36.02 -17.63 28.12
CA LEU A 208 -36.13 -18.99 28.60
C LEU A 208 -36.97 -19.85 27.65
N ALA A 209 -38.14 -19.36 27.22
CA ALA A 209 -38.97 -20.03 26.21
C ALA A 209 -38.25 -20.18 24.85
N LEU A 210 -37.47 -19.18 24.42
CA LEU A 210 -36.68 -19.25 23.19
C LEU A 210 -35.48 -20.21 23.31
N ALA A 211 -34.90 -20.38 24.49
CA ALA A 211 -33.83 -21.34 24.74
C ALA A 211 -34.31 -22.79 24.58
N PHE A 212 -35.58 -23.08 24.93
CA PHE A 212 -36.22 -24.36 24.63
C PHE A 212 -36.37 -24.61 23.13
N LEU A 213 -36.74 -23.57 22.37
CA LEU A 213 -36.83 -23.65 20.92
C LEU A 213 -35.46 -23.81 20.25
N ALA A 214 -34.39 -23.31 20.87
CA ALA A 214 -33.02 -23.39 20.35
C ALA A 214 -32.49 -24.83 20.25
N GLU A 215 -33.02 -25.77 21.04
CA GLU A 215 -32.72 -27.20 20.93
C GLU A 215 -33.04 -27.77 19.55
N TYR A 216 -34.07 -27.25 18.89
CA TYR A 216 -34.51 -27.70 17.57
C TYR A 216 -33.78 -27.02 16.40
N LEU A 217 -32.90 -26.04 16.66
CA LEU A 217 -32.26 -25.20 15.64
C LEU A 217 -30.90 -25.74 15.11
N GLY A 218 -30.44 -26.91 15.57
CA GLY A 218 -29.19 -27.52 15.09
C GLY A 218 -27.93 -26.80 15.59
N GLY A 219 -26.99 -26.47 14.69
CA GLY A 219 -25.70 -25.86 15.06
C GLY A 219 -25.84 -24.46 15.69
N ILE A 220 -25.55 -24.35 17.00
CA ILE A 220 -25.76 -23.15 17.83
C ILE A 220 -25.02 -21.92 17.27
N LEU A 221 -23.76 -22.11 16.84
CA LEU A 221 -22.97 -21.01 16.25
C LEU A 221 -23.58 -20.54 14.92
N GLN A 222 -24.03 -21.47 14.08
CA GLN A 222 -24.64 -21.14 12.80
C GLN A 222 -25.95 -20.38 13.02
N ALA A 223 -26.81 -20.81 13.94
CA ALA A 223 -28.05 -20.12 14.28
C ALA A 223 -27.78 -18.70 14.83
N ALA A 224 -26.80 -18.54 15.72
CA ALA A 224 -26.40 -17.25 16.26
C ALA A 224 -25.86 -16.29 15.19
N LEU A 225 -24.95 -16.75 14.32
CA LEU A 225 -24.41 -15.95 13.21
C LEU A 225 -25.48 -15.59 12.19
N THR A 226 -26.45 -16.48 11.96
CA THR A 226 -27.58 -16.26 11.07
C THR A 226 -28.48 -15.15 11.59
N ILE A 227 -28.82 -15.13 12.88
CA ILE A 227 -29.61 -14.06 13.50
C ILE A 227 -28.86 -12.72 13.47
N PHE A 228 -27.56 -12.73 13.78
CA PHE A 228 -26.72 -11.54 13.70
C PHE A 228 -26.62 -10.98 12.28
N GLY A 229 -26.45 -11.83 11.28
CA GLY A 229 -26.39 -11.44 9.87
C GLY A 229 -27.74 -10.97 9.34
N ALA A 230 -28.82 -11.66 9.71
CA ALA A 230 -30.17 -11.39 9.20
C ALA A 230 -30.70 -10.03 9.64
N VAL A 231 -30.43 -9.62 10.88
CA VAL A 231 -30.94 -8.36 11.44
C VAL A 231 -29.84 -7.28 11.52
N GLY A 232 -28.63 -7.65 11.92
CA GLY A 232 -27.52 -6.71 12.08
C GLY A 232 -26.97 -6.17 10.76
N GLY A 233 -26.97 -6.96 9.69
CA GLY A 233 -26.53 -6.53 8.37
C GLY A 233 -27.35 -5.36 7.80
N PRO A 234 -28.69 -5.49 7.70
CA PRO A 234 -29.57 -4.40 7.29
C PRO A 234 -29.45 -3.14 8.18
N LEU A 235 -29.37 -3.31 9.51
CA LEU A 235 -29.17 -2.21 10.45
C LEU A 235 -27.84 -1.47 10.21
N PHE A 236 -26.74 -2.20 10.02
CA PHE A 236 -25.45 -1.61 9.69
C PHE A 236 -25.48 -0.87 8.35
N GLY A 237 -26.22 -1.39 7.38
CA GLY A 237 -26.49 -0.73 6.09
C GLY A 237 -27.13 0.65 6.26
N VAL A 238 -28.10 0.79 7.16
CA VAL A 238 -28.76 2.08 7.47
C VAL A 238 -27.79 3.10 8.04
N PHE A 239 -26.94 2.71 9.00
CA PHE A 239 -25.92 3.59 9.57
C PHE A 239 -24.87 4.00 8.52
N THR A 240 -24.44 3.05 7.70
CA THR A 240 -23.45 3.29 6.64
C THR A 240 -24.01 4.23 5.58
N LEU A 241 -25.25 4.03 5.13
CA LEU A 241 -25.95 4.96 4.23
C LEU A 241 -26.06 6.36 4.84
N GLY A 242 -26.41 6.46 6.13
CA GLY A 242 -26.50 7.74 6.84
C GLY A 242 -25.19 8.51 6.91
N MET A 243 -24.09 7.82 7.27
CA MET A 243 -22.81 8.46 7.57
C MET A 243 -21.94 8.73 6.35
N PHE A 244 -22.15 8.00 5.26
CA PHE A 244 -21.34 8.08 4.03
C PHE A 244 -22.08 8.69 2.84
N THR A 245 -23.38 8.94 2.93
CA THR A 245 -24.14 9.53 1.81
C THR A 245 -25.01 10.71 2.24
N THR A 246 -25.00 11.76 1.42
CA THR A 246 -25.84 12.94 1.61
C THR A 246 -27.25 12.75 1.03
N TYR A 247 -27.44 11.77 0.13
CA TYR A 247 -28.64 11.59 -0.69
C TYR A 247 -29.67 10.59 -0.12
N ALA A 248 -29.35 9.89 0.96
CA ALA A 248 -30.26 8.92 1.56
C ALA A 248 -31.49 9.61 2.19
N ASN A 249 -32.68 9.12 1.85
CA ASN A 249 -33.96 9.67 2.33
C ASN A 249 -34.64 8.70 3.30
N GLN A 250 -35.48 9.23 4.19
CA GLN A 250 -36.22 8.47 5.20
C GLN A 250 -36.96 7.25 4.61
N ARG A 251 -37.76 7.42 3.55
CA ARG A 251 -38.53 6.33 2.93
C ARG A 251 -37.63 5.25 2.31
N GLY A 252 -36.55 5.65 1.64
CA GLY A 252 -35.60 4.71 1.02
C GLY A 252 -34.88 3.86 2.07
N VAL A 253 -34.52 4.48 3.19
CA VAL A 253 -33.92 3.79 4.34
C VAL A 253 -34.92 2.82 5.00
N SER A 254 -36.18 3.21 5.17
CA SER A 254 -37.22 2.30 5.70
C SER A 254 -37.43 1.06 4.82
N ILE A 255 -37.57 1.27 3.51
CA ILE A 255 -37.76 0.18 2.54
C ILE A 255 -36.50 -0.69 2.49
N GLY A 256 -35.31 -0.09 2.46
CA GLY A 256 -34.03 -0.81 2.46
C GLY A 256 -33.83 -1.68 3.70
N LEU A 257 -34.21 -1.18 4.88
CA LEU A 257 -34.13 -1.94 6.13
C LEU A 257 -35.09 -3.16 6.10
N LEU A 258 -36.36 -2.95 5.73
CA LEU A 258 -37.37 -4.02 5.71
C LEU A 258 -37.12 -5.07 4.62
N THR A 259 -36.77 -4.62 3.41
CA THR A 259 -36.45 -5.53 2.30
C THR A 259 -35.14 -6.25 2.53
N GLY A 260 -34.14 -5.57 3.11
CA GLY A 260 -32.88 -6.18 3.53
C GLY A 260 -33.11 -7.31 4.53
N MET A 261 -33.91 -7.08 5.55
CA MET A 261 -34.29 -8.11 6.54
C MET A 261 -35.08 -9.27 5.91
N ALA A 262 -36.05 -8.98 5.04
CA ALA A 262 -36.83 -10.04 4.38
C ALA A 262 -35.96 -10.95 3.51
N VAL A 263 -35.02 -10.36 2.75
CA VAL A 263 -34.09 -11.10 1.89
C VAL A 263 -33.10 -11.91 2.71
N THR A 264 -32.52 -11.32 3.76
CA THR A 264 -31.57 -12.06 4.60
C THR A 264 -32.24 -13.18 5.38
N LEU A 265 -33.47 -12.99 5.86
CA LEU A 265 -34.28 -14.06 6.48
C LEU A 265 -34.62 -15.16 5.47
N TRP A 266 -34.96 -14.81 4.23
CA TRP A 266 -35.20 -15.78 3.15
C TRP A 266 -33.96 -16.61 2.83
N ILE A 267 -32.79 -15.97 2.70
CA ILE A 267 -31.52 -16.66 2.48
C ILE A 267 -31.20 -17.57 3.67
N SER A 268 -31.47 -17.08 4.87
CA SER A 268 -31.17 -17.76 6.12
C SER A 268 -32.03 -19.00 6.33
N PHE A 269 -33.33 -18.94 6.05
CA PHE A 269 -34.28 -20.00 6.42
C PHE A 269 -35.00 -20.68 5.24
N GLY A 270 -35.00 -20.10 4.04
CA GLY A 270 -35.84 -20.52 2.91
C GLY A 270 -35.15 -21.27 1.76
N GLY A 271 -33.81 -21.33 1.71
CA GLY A 271 -33.06 -21.95 0.61
C GLY A 271 -32.40 -23.30 0.96
N PRO A 272 -32.29 -24.26 0.00
CA PRO A 272 -31.48 -25.45 0.18
C PRO A 272 -30.01 -25.06 0.36
N ARG A 273 -29.41 -25.47 1.49
CA ARG A 273 -28.01 -25.15 1.82
C ARG A 273 -27.08 -26.23 1.28
N PRO A 274 -25.97 -25.89 0.60
CA PRO A 274 -24.89 -26.86 0.40
C PRO A 274 -24.28 -27.19 1.77
N MET A 275 -24.23 -28.47 2.14
CA MET A 275 -23.46 -28.89 3.31
C MET A 275 -21.98 -28.75 2.99
N ALA A 276 -21.24 -28.02 3.82
CA ALA A 276 -19.78 -28.01 3.73
C ALA A 276 -19.26 -29.42 4.02
N GLU A 277 -18.31 -29.88 3.19
CA GLU A 277 -17.69 -31.19 3.35
C GLU A 277 -16.84 -31.19 4.63
N LYS A 278 -17.16 -32.07 5.59
CA LYS A 278 -16.39 -32.21 6.84
C LYS A 278 -15.03 -32.82 6.52
N LEU A 279 -13.98 -32.35 7.19
CA LEU A 279 -12.66 -32.97 7.09
C LEU A 279 -12.73 -34.46 7.50
N PRO A 280 -12.01 -35.36 6.79
CA PRO A 280 -12.00 -36.78 7.14
C PRO A 280 -11.29 -36.97 8.49
N LEU A 281 -12.07 -37.25 9.53
CA LEU A 281 -11.56 -37.57 10.86
C LEU A 281 -11.21 -39.06 10.93
N SER A 282 -10.00 -39.38 11.43
CA SER A 282 -9.62 -40.77 11.72
C SER A 282 -10.33 -41.25 12.98
N VAL A 283 -10.90 -42.46 12.90
CA VAL A 283 -11.57 -43.14 14.03
C VAL A 283 -10.69 -44.27 14.58
N GLU A 284 -9.48 -44.46 14.02
CA GLU A 284 -8.54 -45.48 14.47
C GLU A 284 -8.09 -45.17 15.90
N GLY A 285 -8.47 -46.06 16.84
CA GLY A 285 -8.21 -45.93 18.27
C GLY A 285 -9.46 -45.70 19.12
N CYS A 286 -10.60 -45.33 18.53
CA CYS A 286 -11.89 -45.35 19.22
C CYS A 286 -12.51 -46.74 19.03
N GLY A 287 -12.69 -47.52 20.09
CA GLY A 287 -13.12 -48.93 20.06
C GLY A 287 -14.55 -49.22 19.57
N PHE A 288 -14.99 -48.60 18.47
CA PHE A 288 -16.29 -48.81 17.84
C PHE A 288 -16.14 -49.10 16.35
N ASN A 289 -16.76 -50.19 15.89
CA ASN A 289 -16.85 -50.53 14.47
C ASN A 289 -17.89 -49.63 13.78
N VAL A 290 -17.45 -48.73 12.91
CA VAL A 290 -18.35 -47.91 12.07
C VAL A 290 -18.26 -48.37 10.63
N THR A 291 -19.37 -48.91 10.11
CA THR A 291 -19.53 -49.24 8.68
C THR A 291 -19.80 -47.95 7.90
N ARG A 292 -18.89 -47.55 7.00
CA ARG A 292 -19.11 -46.42 6.08
C ARG A 292 -19.98 -46.88 4.90
N THR A 293 -21.16 -46.29 4.73
CA THR A 293 -21.87 -46.31 3.44
C THR A 293 -21.38 -45.14 2.57
N PRO A 294 -21.07 -45.37 1.28
CA PRO A 294 -20.63 -44.31 0.39
C PRO A 294 -21.86 -43.53 -0.12
N THR A 295 -22.00 -42.26 0.25
CA THR A 295 -22.98 -41.36 -0.36
C THR A 295 -22.39 -40.70 -1.62
N ALA A 296 -23.16 -40.76 -2.70
CA ALA A 296 -22.79 -40.38 -4.05
C ALA A 296 -22.30 -38.93 -4.20
N ILE A 297 -21.27 -38.77 -5.03
CA ILE A 297 -20.79 -37.50 -5.57
C ILE A 297 -21.86 -36.95 -6.52
N SER A 298 -22.41 -35.77 -6.22
CA SER A 298 -23.25 -35.02 -7.17
C SER A 298 -22.45 -33.87 -7.81
N ASN A 299 -22.74 -33.60 -9.08
CA ASN A 299 -21.96 -32.77 -9.99
C ASN A 299 -21.70 -31.34 -9.48
N PRO A 300 -20.53 -30.74 -9.79
CA PRO A 300 -20.15 -29.39 -9.36
C PRO A 300 -20.87 -28.24 -10.12
N GLY A 301 -21.96 -28.53 -10.84
CA GLY A 301 -22.66 -27.59 -11.72
C GLY A 301 -23.80 -26.79 -11.07
N ASP A 302 -24.36 -27.24 -9.94
CA ASP A 302 -25.64 -26.71 -9.43
C ASP A 302 -25.51 -25.73 -8.24
N TYR A 303 -24.30 -25.38 -7.80
CA TYR A 303 -24.07 -24.69 -6.52
C TYR A 303 -23.81 -23.18 -6.58
N LEU A 304 -24.24 -22.52 -7.67
CA LEU A 304 -23.93 -21.11 -7.95
C LEU A 304 -25.09 -20.14 -7.66
N TYR A 305 -25.72 -20.24 -6.47
CA TYR A 305 -26.90 -19.42 -6.12
C TYR A 305 -26.74 -18.29 -5.08
N PRO A 306 -25.70 -18.17 -4.22
CA PRO A 306 -25.66 -17.05 -3.26
C PRO A 306 -25.16 -15.72 -3.85
N TYR A 307 -24.40 -15.75 -4.96
CA TYR A 307 -23.81 -14.53 -5.55
C TYR A 307 -24.82 -13.67 -6.34
N ARG A 308 -25.89 -14.25 -6.89
CA ARG A 308 -26.90 -13.50 -7.66
C ARG A 308 -27.81 -12.64 -6.78
N VAL A 309 -27.93 -12.93 -5.50
CA VAL A 309 -28.80 -12.17 -4.58
C VAL A 309 -28.13 -10.88 -4.08
N SER A 310 -26.80 -10.87 -3.96
CA SER A 310 -26.05 -9.64 -3.65
C SER A 310 -26.14 -8.58 -4.76
N TYR A 311 -26.29 -9.02 -6.01
CA TYR A 311 -26.52 -8.17 -7.18
C TYR A 311 -27.94 -7.56 -7.23
N LEU A 312 -28.93 -8.21 -6.61
CA LEU A 312 -30.28 -7.67 -6.44
C LEU A 312 -30.36 -6.65 -5.30
N TRP A 313 -29.54 -6.80 -4.26
CA TRP A 313 -29.47 -5.86 -3.13
C TRP A 313 -28.99 -4.47 -3.57
N THR A 314 -28.03 -4.41 -4.50
CA THR A 314 -27.52 -3.16 -5.08
C THR A 314 -28.53 -2.48 -6.01
N ARG A 315 -29.43 -3.23 -6.65
CA ARG A 315 -30.46 -2.66 -7.55
C ARG A 315 -31.68 -2.11 -6.82
N SER A 316 -32.12 -2.75 -5.74
CA SER A 316 -33.32 -2.31 -5.00
C SER A 316 -33.08 -1.00 -4.23
N VAL A 317 -31.89 -0.80 -3.67
CA VAL A 317 -31.56 0.42 -2.88
C VAL A 317 -31.31 1.64 -3.77
N VAL A 318 -30.96 1.46 -5.04
CA VAL A 318 -30.65 2.56 -5.98
C VAL A 318 -31.90 3.07 -6.71
N SER A 319 -33.03 2.35 -6.72
CA SER A 319 -34.19 2.69 -7.57
C SER A 319 -35.26 3.59 -6.95
N VAL A 320 -35.19 3.97 -5.67
CA VAL A 320 -36.21 4.84 -5.04
C VAL A 320 -35.58 6.08 -4.41
N ALA A 321 -34.96 6.90 -5.25
CA ALA A 321 -34.59 8.27 -4.94
C ALA A 321 -35.56 9.26 -5.64
N TRP A 322 -36.83 9.25 -5.25
CA TRP A 322 -37.69 10.41 -5.53
C TRP A 322 -37.27 11.55 -4.61
N ARG A 323 -36.91 12.72 -5.20
CA ARG A 323 -36.55 13.93 -4.44
C ARG A 323 -37.70 14.32 -3.51
N GLN A 324 -37.51 14.13 -2.21
CA GLN A 324 -38.33 14.71 -1.15
C GLN A 324 -37.44 15.62 -0.29
N GLN A 325 -38.06 16.62 0.33
CA GLN A 325 -37.42 17.61 1.20
C GLN A 325 -36.72 16.95 2.40
N GLN A 326 -35.43 17.24 2.53
CA GLN A 326 -34.58 16.77 3.62
C GLN A 326 -34.88 17.48 4.94
N PRO A 327 -34.55 16.89 6.10
CA PRO A 327 -34.80 17.53 7.40
C PRO A 327 -34.20 18.93 7.55
N TRP A 328 -32.96 19.15 7.10
CA TRP A 328 -32.30 20.46 7.16
C TRP A 328 -32.89 21.47 6.15
N GLU A 329 -33.51 21.00 5.07
CA GLU A 329 -34.24 21.86 4.12
C GLU A 329 -35.55 22.39 4.72
N ARG A 330 -36.16 21.66 5.68
CA ARG A 330 -37.33 22.13 6.44
C ARG A 330 -36.97 23.20 7.46
N GLU A 331 -35.72 23.21 7.92
CA GLU A 331 -35.16 24.19 8.85
C GLU A 331 -34.57 25.42 8.14
N GLY A 332 -34.74 25.54 6.82
CA GLY A 332 -34.23 26.67 6.03
C GLY A 332 -32.71 26.66 5.81
N ARG A 333 -32.02 25.54 6.09
CA ARG A 333 -30.58 25.40 5.83
C ARG A 333 -30.35 24.87 4.41
N GLU A 334 -29.58 25.60 3.61
CA GLU A 334 -29.21 25.18 2.24
C GLU A 334 -28.29 23.95 2.21
N HIS A 335 -27.59 23.65 3.31
CA HIS A 335 -26.54 22.62 3.37
C HIS A 335 -26.61 21.79 4.68
N PRO A 336 -26.18 20.51 4.64
CA PRO A 336 -26.23 19.61 5.80
C PRO A 336 -25.06 19.85 6.76
N ASP A 337 -25.28 19.58 8.05
CA ASP A 337 -24.25 19.72 9.09
C ASP A 337 -23.09 18.70 8.91
N PRO A 338 -21.83 19.14 8.74
CA PRO A 338 -20.69 18.24 8.60
C PRO A 338 -20.49 17.28 9.78
N ALA A 339 -20.99 17.61 10.98
CA ALA A 339 -20.87 16.75 12.16
C ALA A 339 -21.66 15.43 12.05
N LEU A 340 -22.63 15.34 11.13
CA LEU A 340 -23.45 14.15 10.89
C LEU A 340 -22.78 13.09 9.99
N PHE A 341 -21.58 13.38 9.47
CA PHE A 341 -20.92 12.54 8.48
C PHE A 341 -19.53 12.09 8.95
N THR A 342 -19.04 11.00 8.35
CA THR A 342 -17.70 10.47 8.67
C THR A 342 -16.59 11.51 8.44
N PRO A 343 -15.46 11.46 9.16
CA PRO A 343 -14.37 12.43 9.03
C PRO A 343 -13.86 12.69 7.60
N PRO A 344 -13.86 11.74 6.65
CA PRO A 344 -13.54 12.01 5.25
C PRO A 344 -14.62 12.83 4.55
N LEU A 345 -15.90 12.49 4.71
CA LEU A 345 -17.02 13.19 4.08
C LEU A 345 -17.30 14.55 4.74
N ALA A 346 -17.20 14.63 6.07
CA ALA A 346 -17.22 15.88 6.83
C ALA A 346 -16.08 16.81 6.42
N ARG A 347 -14.88 16.25 6.14
CA ARG A 347 -13.81 17.00 5.49
C ARG A 347 -14.25 17.46 4.11
N VAL A 348 -14.71 16.59 3.21
CA VAL A 348 -15.19 16.99 1.86
C VAL A 348 -16.25 18.10 1.89
N LEU A 349 -17.18 18.06 2.86
CA LEU A 349 -18.18 19.12 3.05
C LEU A 349 -17.56 20.43 3.58
N ARG A 350 -16.52 20.34 4.41
CA ARG A 350 -15.67 21.49 4.81
C ARG A 350 -14.69 21.93 3.72
N GLN A 351 -14.39 21.10 2.72
CA GLN A 351 -13.39 21.31 1.65
C GLN A 351 -13.90 22.16 0.49
N ARG A 352 -15.10 22.74 0.58
CA ARG A 352 -15.61 23.72 -0.39
C ARG A 352 -14.87 25.08 -0.36
N PHE A 353 -13.76 25.19 0.38
CA PHE A 353 -12.88 26.36 0.50
C PHE A 353 -11.47 26.01 -0.06
N GLY A 354 -11.21 26.37 -1.32
CA GLY A 354 -10.32 25.63 -2.25
C GLY A 354 -8.81 25.91 -2.27
N ASP A 355 -8.29 27.03 -1.77
CA ASP A 355 -6.87 27.38 -2.04
C ASP A 355 -5.85 26.67 -1.16
N LYS A 356 -6.16 26.45 0.12
CA LYS A 356 -5.22 25.81 1.06
C LYS A 356 -4.97 24.34 0.73
N GLN A 357 -5.93 23.68 0.06
CA GLN A 357 -5.92 22.23 -0.07
C GLN A 357 -5.19 21.68 -1.29
N ALA A 358 -5.20 22.42 -2.40
CA ALA A 358 -4.40 22.06 -3.58
C ALA A 358 -2.89 22.18 -3.26
N GLN A 359 -2.50 23.23 -2.52
CA GLN A 359 -1.14 23.39 -2.01
C GLN A 359 -0.79 22.32 -0.98
N GLU A 360 -1.70 21.95 -0.07
CA GLU A 360 -1.48 20.83 0.86
C GLU A 360 -1.23 19.50 0.11
N TYR A 361 -2.06 19.20 -0.90
CA TYR A 361 -1.96 17.95 -1.65
C TYR A 361 -0.68 17.86 -2.50
N LEU A 362 -0.31 18.95 -3.18
CA LEU A 362 0.84 18.98 -4.11
C LEU A 362 2.17 19.35 -3.45
N LEU A 363 2.17 20.15 -2.38
CA LEU A 363 3.38 20.75 -1.77
C LEU A 363 3.48 20.54 -0.25
N ALA A 364 2.55 19.78 0.36
CA ALA A 364 2.59 19.39 1.77
C ALA A 364 2.77 20.58 2.76
N ASP A 365 2.09 21.70 2.49
CA ASP A 365 2.13 22.94 3.29
C ASP A 365 3.52 23.58 3.47
N ARG A 366 4.53 23.13 2.72
CA ARG A 366 5.92 23.64 2.79
C ARG A 366 6.52 23.66 4.20
N ASN A 367 6.08 22.76 5.07
CA ASN A 367 6.51 22.68 6.47
C ASN A 367 6.89 21.25 6.87
N GLN A 368 7.50 20.51 5.94
CA GLN A 368 7.97 19.15 6.17
C GLN A 368 9.34 19.15 6.86
N SER A 369 9.58 18.12 7.68
CA SER A 369 10.87 17.95 8.35
C SER A 369 11.92 17.35 7.41
N THR A 370 13.20 17.60 7.71
CA THR A 370 14.33 17.21 6.86
C THR A 370 14.44 15.70 6.64
N LEU A 371 14.19 14.89 7.67
CA LEU A 371 14.42 13.44 7.61
C LEU A 371 13.43 12.71 6.66
N PRO A 372 12.08 12.87 6.78
CA PRO A 372 11.15 12.27 5.83
C PRO A 372 11.44 12.70 4.40
N VAL A 373 11.76 13.98 4.17
CA VAL A 373 12.09 14.48 2.84
C VAL A 373 13.38 13.83 2.32
N ALA A 374 14.47 13.82 3.09
CA ALA A 374 15.75 13.23 2.67
C ALA A 374 15.66 11.74 2.30
N VAL A 375 14.95 10.96 3.11
CA VAL A 375 14.72 9.53 2.87
C VAL A 375 13.79 9.33 1.67
N SER A 376 12.77 10.17 1.51
CA SER A 376 11.92 10.18 0.32
C SER A 376 12.66 10.48 -0.97
N LEU A 377 13.62 11.42 -0.97
CA LEU A 377 14.42 11.74 -2.15
C LEU A 377 15.16 10.49 -2.62
N MET A 378 15.68 9.68 -1.68
CA MET A 378 16.25 8.36 -1.95
C MET A 378 15.19 7.38 -2.46
N ALA A 379 14.09 7.20 -1.71
CA ALA A 379 13.05 6.19 -1.99
C ALA A 379 12.33 6.41 -3.32
N SER A 380 12.34 7.63 -3.84
CA SER A 380 11.70 7.97 -5.12
C SER A 380 12.44 7.41 -6.34
N PHE A 381 13.75 7.14 -6.24
CA PHE A 381 14.54 6.59 -7.36
C PHE A 381 15.28 5.29 -7.01
N MET A 382 15.48 4.99 -5.73
CA MET A 382 15.87 3.65 -5.29
C MET A 382 14.66 2.74 -5.28
N SER A 383 14.30 2.28 -6.47
CA SER A 383 13.18 1.38 -6.70
C SER A 383 13.58 -0.09 -6.55
N ALA A 384 12.63 -1.01 -6.73
CA ALA A 384 12.93 -2.44 -6.84
C ALA A 384 13.98 -2.76 -7.92
N ILE A 385 14.08 -1.92 -8.96
CA ILE A 385 15.14 -2.01 -9.99
C ILE A 385 16.53 -1.93 -9.36
N THR A 386 16.72 -1.06 -8.36
CA THR A 386 18.02 -0.96 -7.69
C THR A 386 18.31 -2.25 -6.93
N LEU A 387 17.36 -2.76 -6.14
CA LEU A 387 17.56 -3.93 -5.29
C LEU A 387 17.89 -5.18 -6.12
N LEU A 388 17.08 -5.44 -7.14
CA LEU A 388 17.21 -6.62 -8.01
C LEU A 388 18.33 -6.44 -9.05
N GLY A 389 18.36 -5.27 -9.68
CA GLY A 389 19.25 -5.02 -10.80
C GLY A 389 20.69 -4.75 -10.37
N VAL A 390 20.94 -4.01 -9.29
CA VAL A 390 22.31 -3.80 -8.80
C VAL A 390 22.88 -5.10 -8.28
N SER A 391 22.11 -5.91 -7.55
CA SER A 391 22.60 -7.21 -7.08
C SER A 391 22.93 -8.17 -8.23
N ALA A 392 22.10 -8.22 -9.28
CA ALA A 392 22.42 -8.96 -10.50
C ALA A 392 23.67 -8.40 -11.21
N GLU A 393 23.82 -7.08 -11.31
CA GLU A 393 25.00 -6.46 -11.93
C GLU A 393 26.29 -6.87 -11.19
N ASN A 394 26.28 -6.82 -9.86
CA ASN A 394 27.42 -7.24 -9.04
C ASN A 394 27.74 -8.74 -9.19
N TYR A 395 26.72 -9.57 -9.38
CA TYR A 395 26.89 -11.01 -9.55
C TYR A 395 27.53 -11.37 -10.90
N TYR A 396 27.06 -10.75 -12.01
CA TYR A 396 27.49 -11.11 -13.37
C TYR A 396 28.67 -10.29 -13.90
N PHE A 397 28.83 -9.04 -13.45
CA PHE A 397 29.81 -8.09 -14.00
C PHE A 397 30.77 -7.51 -12.95
N GLY A 398 30.54 -7.75 -11.66
CA GLY A 398 31.43 -7.35 -10.57
C GLY A 398 31.06 -6.04 -9.88
N MET A 399 31.84 -5.67 -8.85
CA MET A 399 31.53 -4.58 -7.91
C MET A 399 31.83 -3.17 -8.44
N MET A 400 32.34 -3.06 -9.67
CA MET A 400 32.79 -1.80 -10.23
C MET A 400 31.69 -0.72 -10.25
N PHE A 401 30.43 -1.11 -10.46
CA PHE A 401 29.26 -0.22 -10.45
C PHE A 401 29.15 0.64 -9.18
N PHE A 402 29.69 0.18 -8.04
CA PHE A 402 29.69 0.93 -6.78
C PHE A 402 30.37 2.31 -6.88
N ILE A 403 31.35 2.48 -7.79
CA ILE A 403 32.04 3.76 -8.04
C ILE A 403 31.04 4.88 -8.42
N MET A 404 29.88 4.54 -8.99
CA MET A 404 28.84 5.52 -9.34
C MET A 404 28.39 6.36 -8.12
N ASN A 405 28.44 5.81 -6.89
CA ASN A 405 28.14 6.54 -5.66
C ASN A 405 29.12 7.69 -5.37
N ILE A 406 30.38 7.58 -5.82
CA ILE A 406 31.36 8.67 -5.74
C ILE A 406 30.95 9.80 -6.71
N GLY A 407 30.47 9.45 -7.90
CA GLY A 407 29.88 10.42 -8.82
C GLY A 407 28.69 11.18 -8.21
N TYR A 408 27.86 10.49 -7.41
CA TYR A 408 26.73 11.10 -6.69
C TYR A 408 27.19 12.05 -5.59
N LEU A 409 28.27 11.73 -4.88
CA LEU A 409 28.90 12.61 -3.90
C LEU A 409 29.35 13.94 -4.55
N ILE A 410 29.94 13.88 -5.75
CA ILE A 410 30.36 15.06 -6.51
C ILE A 410 29.15 15.87 -7.02
N GLY A 411 28.07 15.19 -7.43
CA GLY A 411 26.85 15.84 -7.89
C GLY A 411 26.07 16.58 -6.79
N THR A 412 26.14 16.10 -5.54
CA THR A 412 25.42 16.67 -4.38
C THR A 412 25.72 18.16 -4.10
N PRO A 413 26.98 18.62 -3.99
CA PRO A 413 27.28 20.04 -3.81
C PRO A 413 26.87 20.90 -5.01
N ILE A 414 26.93 20.35 -6.24
CA ILE A 414 26.53 21.05 -7.46
C ILE A 414 25.00 21.26 -7.46
N ALA A 415 24.22 20.21 -7.18
CA ALA A 415 22.76 20.30 -7.08
C ALA A 415 22.32 21.26 -5.97
N SER A 416 22.87 21.11 -4.76
CA SER A 416 22.45 21.87 -3.57
C SER A 416 22.83 23.36 -3.61
N ARG A 417 24.00 23.72 -4.17
CA ARG A 417 24.48 25.10 -4.17
C ARG A 417 24.21 25.87 -5.46
N LEU A 418 24.04 25.20 -6.61
CA LEU A 418 23.89 25.88 -7.90
C LEU A 418 22.45 25.84 -8.41
N TYR A 419 21.82 24.66 -8.48
CA TYR A 419 20.49 24.49 -9.07
C TYR A 419 19.36 24.76 -8.07
N LEU A 420 19.44 24.14 -6.88
CA LEU A 420 18.38 24.21 -5.88
C LEU A 420 18.00 25.65 -5.47
N PRO A 421 18.93 26.60 -5.26
CA PRO A 421 18.57 27.97 -4.87
C PRO A 421 17.69 28.69 -5.91
N VAL A 422 17.84 28.36 -7.20
CA VAL A 422 17.03 28.95 -8.28
C VAL A 422 15.59 28.48 -8.16
N PHE A 423 15.36 27.16 -8.06
CA PHE A 423 14.02 26.61 -7.90
C PHE A 423 13.36 27.03 -6.58
N PHE A 424 14.12 27.00 -5.49
CA PHE A 424 13.63 27.42 -4.18
C PHE A 424 13.30 28.92 -4.13
N GLY A 425 14.00 29.77 -4.89
CA GLY A 425 13.67 31.19 -5.01
C GLY A 425 12.37 31.43 -5.79
N LEU A 426 12.07 30.59 -6.78
CA LEU A 426 10.91 30.76 -7.67
C LEU A 426 9.60 30.17 -7.10
N GLN A 427 9.69 29.13 -6.27
CA GLN A 427 8.55 28.51 -5.57
C GLN A 427 7.36 28.13 -6.49
N LYS A 428 7.67 27.73 -7.73
CA LYS A 428 6.69 27.28 -8.73
C LYS A 428 6.35 25.80 -8.56
N THR A 429 5.15 25.41 -8.96
CA THR A 429 4.68 24.02 -8.85
C THR A 429 5.39 23.12 -9.86
N SER A 430 5.53 23.59 -11.11
CA SER A 430 6.31 22.91 -12.14
C SER A 430 7.70 23.53 -12.27
N THR A 431 8.72 22.67 -12.32
CA THR A 431 10.10 23.04 -12.66
C THR A 431 10.20 23.64 -14.06
N TYR A 432 9.31 23.26 -14.98
CA TYR A 432 9.33 23.75 -16.36
C TYR A 432 8.82 25.19 -16.49
N GLU A 433 8.13 25.73 -15.47
CA GLU A 433 7.81 27.17 -15.40
C GLU A 433 9.07 28.04 -15.42
N TYR A 434 10.18 27.55 -14.86
CA TYR A 434 11.47 28.22 -14.97
C TYR A 434 11.88 28.46 -16.43
N LEU A 435 11.69 27.46 -17.30
CA LEU A 435 12.07 27.55 -18.71
C LEU A 435 11.18 28.55 -19.46
N GLU A 436 9.92 28.70 -19.06
CA GLU A 436 9.04 29.74 -19.63
C GLU A 436 9.48 31.14 -19.20
N LEU A 437 9.80 31.33 -17.92
CA LEU A 437 10.33 32.61 -17.43
C LEU A 437 11.67 32.96 -18.08
N ARG A 438 12.52 31.97 -18.35
CA ARG A 438 13.86 32.17 -18.91
C ARG A 438 13.88 32.35 -20.43
N PHE A 439 13.09 31.58 -21.17
CA PHE A 439 13.16 31.52 -22.62
C PHE A 439 11.82 31.78 -23.28
N GLY A 440 10.78 31.07 -22.85
CA GLY A 440 9.45 31.22 -23.41
C GLY A 440 8.58 29.95 -23.35
N PRO A 441 7.34 30.07 -23.83
CA PRO A 441 6.31 29.05 -23.64
C PRO A 441 6.58 27.74 -24.37
N ARG A 442 7.29 27.77 -25.51
CA ARG A 442 7.48 26.59 -26.37
C ARG A 442 8.40 25.58 -25.69
N ILE A 443 9.49 26.07 -25.11
CA ILE A 443 10.45 25.19 -24.44
C ILE A 443 9.87 24.58 -23.15
N ARG A 444 8.98 25.28 -22.43
CA ARG A 444 8.27 24.73 -21.27
C ARG A 444 7.49 23.48 -21.64
N VAL A 445 6.65 23.56 -22.68
CA VAL A 445 5.83 22.43 -23.14
C VAL A 445 6.70 21.30 -23.69
N LEU A 446 7.75 21.63 -24.45
CA LEU A 446 8.64 20.62 -25.02
C LEU A 446 9.39 19.85 -23.93
N ALA A 447 9.93 20.53 -22.93
CA ALA A 447 10.66 19.93 -21.82
C ALA A 447 9.72 19.13 -20.89
N SER A 448 8.52 19.65 -20.58
CA SER A 448 7.55 18.96 -19.75
C SER A 448 7.00 17.70 -20.43
N LEU A 449 6.79 17.73 -21.76
CA LEU A 449 6.37 16.57 -22.55
C LEU A 449 7.44 15.48 -22.56
N THR A 450 8.68 15.89 -22.80
CA THR A 450 9.86 15.03 -22.78
C THR A 450 10.00 14.31 -21.44
N TYR A 451 9.86 15.05 -20.34
CA TYR A 451 9.84 14.49 -18.99
C TYR A 451 8.66 13.54 -18.76
N SER A 452 7.48 13.90 -19.23
CA SER A 452 6.27 13.10 -19.05
C SER A 452 6.43 11.73 -19.73
N VAL A 453 6.95 11.70 -20.95
CA VAL A 453 7.27 10.47 -21.68
C VAL A 453 8.35 9.66 -20.93
N GLN A 454 9.44 10.30 -20.51
CA GLN A 454 10.51 9.63 -19.76
C GLN A 454 9.99 8.93 -18.50
N MET A 455 9.19 9.64 -17.71
CA MET A 455 8.66 9.09 -16.45
C MET A 455 7.62 7.99 -16.70
N ILE A 456 6.79 8.09 -17.75
CA ILE A 456 5.88 7.00 -18.13
C ILE A 456 6.65 5.72 -18.44
N LEU A 457 7.71 5.82 -19.25
CA LEU A 457 8.56 4.68 -19.58
C LEU A 457 9.24 4.11 -18.33
N TYR A 458 9.86 4.96 -17.52
CA TYR A 458 10.56 4.54 -16.30
C TYR A 458 9.62 3.88 -15.28
N SER A 459 8.46 4.49 -14.99
CA SER A 459 7.50 3.96 -14.02
C SER A 459 6.90 2.62 -14.45
N GLY A 460 6.77 2.37 -15.77
CA GLY A 460 6.39 1.05 -16.28
C GLY A 460 7.43 -0.03 -15.94
N VAL A 461 8.72 0.25 -16.18
CA VAL A 461 9.82 -0.68 -15.83
C VAL A 461 9.89 -0.92 -14.32
N VAL A 462 9.67 0.13 -13.52
CA VAL A 462 9.63 0.03 -12.05
C VAL A 462 8.52 -0.91 -11.58
N LEU A 463 7.35 -0.84 -12.21
CA LEU A 463 6.18 -1.64 -11.84
C LEU A 463 6.32 -3.11 -12.27
N TYR A 464 7.18 -3.40 -13.24
CA TYR A 464 7.50 -4.76 -13.68
C TYR A 464 8.35 -5.54 -12.65
N ALA A 465 9.32 -4.89 -12.00
CA ALA A 465 10.19 -5.51 -11.00
C ALA A 465 9.46 -6.28 -9.86
N PRO A 466 8.49 -5.69 -9.13
CA PRO A 466 7.74 -6.39 -8.09
C PRO A 466 6.84 -7.50 -8.65
N ALA A 467 6.41 -7.41 -9.91
CA ALA A 467 5.64 -8.47 -10.55
C ALA A 467 6.49 -9.72 -10.81
N ILE A 468 7.76 -9.56 -11.21
CA ILE A 468 8.72 -10.67 -11.33
C ILE A 468 8.93 -11.36 -9.98
N VAL A 469 9.05 -10.57 -8.90
CA VAL A 469 9.21 -11.14 -7.55
C VAL A 469 7.97 -11.91 -7.15
N LEU A 470 6.77 -11.36 -7.39
CA LEU A 470 5.52 -12.05 -7.08
C LEU A 470 5.40 -13.37 -7.87
N GLU A 471 5.72 -13.37 -9.17
CA GLU A 471 5.79 -14.57 -10.03
C GLU A 471 6.72 -15.63 -9.40
N SER A 472 7.96 -15.27 -9.05
CA SER A 472 8.95 -16.21 -8.51
C SER A 472 8.61 -16.78 -7.12
N VAL A 473 7.95 -15.99 -6.26
CA VAL A 473 7.65 -16.40 -4.88
C VAL A 473 6.34 -17.18 -4.80
N THR A 474 5.35 -16.83 -5.62
CA THR A 474 4.00 -17.43 -5.57
C THR A 474 3.74 -18.46 -6.66
N GLY A 475 4.53 -18.47 -7.74
CA GLY A 475 4.28 -19.28 -8.93
C GLY A 475 3.10 -18.79 -9.78
N LEU A 476 2.56 -17.59 -9.50
CA LEU A 476 1.50 -16.99 -10.32
C LEU A 476 1.99 -16.66 -11.73
N ASP A 477 1.09 -16.77 -12.71
CA ASP A 477 1.37 -16.34 -14.08
C ASP A 477 1.85 -14.88 -14.11
N ARG A 478 2.82 -14.59 -14.98
CA ARG A 478 3.45 -13.28 -15.10
C ARG A 478 2.45 -12.16 -15.35
N LEU A 479 1.43 -12.39 -16.19
CA LEU A 479 0.43 -11.37 -16.52
C LEU A 479 -0.47 -11.10 -15.33
N VAL A 480 -0.85 -12.14 -14.59
CA VAL A 480 -1.64 -12.01 -13.36
C VAL A 480 -0.87 -11.24 -12.30
N SER A 481 0.44 -11.53 -12.15
CA SER A 481 1.33 -10.76 -11.28
C SER A 481 1.39 -9.28 -11.66
N ILE A 482 1.59 -8.95 -12.94
CA ILE A 482 1.65 -7.56 -13.41
C ILE A 482 0.33 -6.83 -13.13
N LEU A 483 -0.82 -7.45 -13.45
CA LEU A 483 -2.14 -6.86 -13.22
C LEU A 483 -2.41 -6.61 -11.73
N LEU A 484 -2.14 -7.60 -10.87
CA LEU A 484 -2.38 -7.49 -9.44
C LEU A 484 -1.53 -6.38 -8.83
N VAL A 485 -0.22 -6.39 -9.11
CA VAL A 485 0.70 -5.39 -8.59
C VAL A 485 0.36 -3.99 -9.10
N GLY A 486 0.04 -3.86 -10.39
CA GLY A 486 -0.27 -2.55 -10.96
C GLY A 486 -1.59 -1.96 -10.48
N LEU A 487 -2.61 -2.78 -10.25
CA LEU A 487 -3.87 -2.32 -9.64
C LEU A 487 -3.65 -1.83 -8.20
N VAL A 488 -2.89 -2.58 -7.40
CA VAL A 488 -2.55 -2.19 -6.02
C VAL A 488 -1.74 -0.89 -6.02
N CYS A 489 -0.72 -0.78 -6.87
CA CYS A 489 0.12 0.42 -6.97
C CYS A 489 -0.68 1.64 -7.45
N THR A 490 -1.57 1.46 -8.42
CA THR A 490 -2.44 2.54 -8.93
C THR A 490 -3.39 3.02 -7.86
N PHE A 491 -4.12 2.11 -7.22
CA PHE A 491 -5.06 2.46 -6.16
C PHE A 491 -4.37 3.22 -5.02
N TYR A 492 -3.23 2.71 -4.56
CA TYR A 492 -2.43 3.38 -3.54
C TYR A 492 -2.00 4.80 -3.94
N SER A 493 -1.49 4.95 -5.16
CA SER A 493 -0.98 6.22 -5.68
C SER A 493 -2.08 7.28 -5.83
N THR A 494 -3.33 6.87 -6.08
CA THR A 494 -4.47 7.81 -6.19
C THR A 494 -4.93 8.38 -4.85
N LEU A 495 -4.69 7.65 -3.75
CA LEU A 495 -5.14 8.06 -2.41
C LEU A 495 -4.14 8.98 -1.71
N GLY A 496 -2.84 8.87 -2.05
CA GLY A 496 -1.77 9.63 -1.42
C GLY A 496 -1.71 11.09 -1.87
N GLY A 497 -1.64 12.03 -0.92
CA GLY A 497 -1.13 13.39 -1.17
C GLY A 497 0.35 13.48 -0.78
N MET A 498 1.08 14.51 -1.23
CA MET A 498 2.53 14.63 -1.06
C MET A 498 2.98 14.43 0.40
N LYS A 499 2.25 14.96 1.39
CA LYS A 499 2.53 14.76 2.81
C LYS A 499 2.47 13.27 3.21
N ALA A 500 1.42 12.56 2.83
CA ALA A 500 1.29 11.13 3.13
C ALA A 500 2.35 10.29 2.41
N VAL A 501 2.67 10.66 1.16
CA VAL A 501 3.74 10.01 0.38
C VAL A 501 5.09 10.12 1.10
N LEU A 502 5.44 11.31 1.62
CA LEU A 502 6.72 11.50 2.34
C LEU A 502 6.88 10.59 3.58
N TYR A 503 5.82 10.44 4.38
CA TYR A 503 5.88 9.58 5.58
C TYR A 503 5.82 8.10 5.24
N THR A 504 5.09 7.72 4.19
CA THR A 504 5.01 6.33 3.77
C THR A 504 6.32 5.87 3.14
N ASP A 505 7.00 6.72 2.36
CA ASP A 505 8.34 6.46 1.84
C ASP A 505 9.35 6.20 2.97
N LEU A 506 9.28 6.96 4.07
CA LEU A 506 10.14 6.75 5.23
C LEU A 506 9.96 5.32 5.79
N LEU A 507 8.71 4.88 6.00
CA LEU A 507 8.43 3.52 6.48
C LEU A 507 8.80 2.44 5.45
N GLN A 508 8.53 2.70 4.17
CA GLN A 508 8.84 1.81 3.05
C GLN A 508 10.34 1.60 2.89
N SER A 509 11.16 2.65 3.06
CA SER A 509 12.61 2.54 3.02
C SER A 509 13.16 1.61 4.10
N LEU A 510 12.58 1.61 5.32
CA LEU A 510 12.98 0.68 6.38
C LEU A 510 12.75 -0.78 5.97
N LEU A 511 11.63 -1.06 5.30
CA LEU A 511 11.35 -2.40 4.76
C LEU A 511 12.33 -2.79 3.65
N MET A 512 12.75 -1.83 2.82
CA MET A 512 13.79 -2.08 1.80
C MET A 512 15.13 -2.44 2.43
N PHE A 513 15.57 -1.68 3.43
CA PHE A 513 16.80 -1.98 4.17
C PHE A 513 16.70 -3.35 4.84
N ALA A 514 15.59 -3.66 5.51
CA ALA A 514 15.37 -4.95 6.16
C ALA A 514 15.40 -6.11 5.16
N ALA A 515 14.79 -5.96 3.98
CA ALA A 515 14.76 -6.99 2.94
C ALA A 515 16.17 -7.32 2.41
N VAL A 516 16.96 -6.31 2.04
CA VAL A 516 18.32 -6.53 1.51
C VAL A 516 19.27 -7.00 2.62
N PHE A 517 19.14 -6.45 3.82
CA PHE A 517 19.95 -6.88 4.97
C PHE A 517 19.68 -8.35 5.33
N ALA A 518 18.43 -8.82 5.23
CA ALA A 518 18.11 -10.23 5.46
C ALA A 518 18.82 -11.15 4.44
N VAL A 519 18.85 -10.77 3.15
CA VAL A 519 19.62 -11.51 2.13
C VAL A 519 21.11 -11.55 2.48
N LEU A 520 21.67 -10.44 2.95
CA LEU A 520 23.08 -10.39 3.35
C LEU A 520 23.40 -11.32 4.54
N VAL A 521 22.53 -11.35 5.55
CA VAL A 521 22.71 -12.21 6.72
C VAL A 521 22.66 -13.69 6.31
N PHE A 522 21.68 -14.08 5.50
CA PHE A 522 21.53 -15.47 5.07
C PHE A 522 22.69 -15.93 4.18
N THR A 523 23.11 -15.11 3.21
CA THR A 523 24.29 -15.46 2.38
C THR A 523 25.54 -15.64 3.23
N SER A 524 25.70 -14.84 4.29
CA SER A 524 26.81 -15.00 5.24
C SER A 524 26.69 -16.27 6.09
N MET A 525 25.48 -16.68 6.45
CA MET A 525 25.23 -17.91 7.20
C MET A 525 25.47 -19.16 6.34
N ASP A 526 25.00 -19.17 5.10
CA ASP A 526 25.15 -20.29 4.16
C ASP A 526 26.63 -20.58 3.86
N LEU A 527 27.45 -19.53 3.75
CA LEU A 527 28.89 -19.65 3.56
C LEU A 527 29.65 -19.96 4.86
N GLY A 528 29.01 -19.80 6.01
CA GLY A 528 29.62 -19.94 7.33
C GLY A 528 30.65 -18.85 7.63
N GLY A 529 30.38 -17.60 7.25
CA GLY A 529 31.22 -16.42 7.51
C GLY A 529 31.02 -15.28 6.51
N PHE A 530 30.97 -14.04 6.99
CA PHE A 530 30.88 -12.84 6.13
C PHE A 530 32.18 -12.55 5.35
N ASP A 531 33.32 -12.91 5.92
CA ASP A 531 34.65 -12.78 5.32
C ASP A 531 34.79 -13.61 4.04
N LYS A 532 34.21 -14.80 4.02
CA LYS A 532 34.23 -15.71 2.86
C LYS A 532 33.59 -15.12 1.61
N ILE A 533 32.59 -14.24 1.76
CA ILE A 533 31.98 -13.53 0.62
C ILE A 533 33.06 -12.78 -0.17
N PHE A 534 33.93 -12.05 0.52
CA PHE A 534 34.98 -11.25 -0.13
C PHE A 534 36.12 -12.10 -0.67
N VAL A 535 36.48 -13.19 0.02
CA VAL A 535 37.51 -14.13 -0.46
C VAL A 535 37.07 -14.76 -1.78
N ILE A 536 35.86 -15.34 -1.80
CA ILE A 536 35.31 -15.99 -2.99
C ILE A 536 35.07 -14.97 -4.12
N ALA A 537 34.55 -13.78 -3.80
CA ALA A 537 34.35 -12.73 -4.80
C ALA A 537 35.67 -12.22 -5.40
N ARG A 538 36.77 -12.21 -4.63
CA ARG A 538 38.12 -11.87 -5.13
C ARG A 538 38.64 -12.95 -6.08
N GLU A 539 38.52 -14.22 -5.72
CA GLU A 539 38.91 -15.34 -6.58
C GLU A 539 38.11 -15.37 -7.89
N GLY A 540 36.82 -15.03 -7.82
CA GLY A 540 35.94 -14.93 -8.97
C GLY A 540 36.11 -13.66 -9.81
N GLY A 541 37.12 -12.81 -9.54
CA GLY A 541 37.40 -11.59 -10.30
C GLY A 541 36.38 -10.46 -10.16
N ARG A 542 35.44 -10.55 -9.20
CA ARG A 542 34.34 -9.59 -9.02
C ARG A 542 34.70 -8.38 -8.17
N LEU A 543 35.84 -8.44 -7.47
CA LEU A 543 36.41 -7.33 -6.71
C LEU A 543 37.55 -6.63 -7.49
N ASP A 544 37.45 -6.64 -8.81
CA ASP A 544 38.40 -5.93 -9.67
C ASP A 544 37.95 -4.48 -9.89
N PHE A 545 38.79 -3.53 -9.44
CA PHE A 545 38.61 -2.09 -9.65
C PHE A 545 39.72 -1.52 -10.54
N SER A 546 40.46 -2.36 -11.29
CA SER A 546 41.63 -1.94 -12.06
C SER A 546 41.32 -1.28 -13.43
N SER A 547 40.07 -1.32 -13.90
CA SER A 547 39.65 -0.78 -15.21
C SER A 547 39.62 0.76 -15.26
N ILE A 548 40.80 1.38 -15.37
CA ILE A 548 40.97 2.84 -15.53
C ILE A 548 41.19 3.19 -17.00
N SER A 549 40.30 2.71 -17.88
CA SER A 549 40.33 3.03 -19.31
C SER A 549 39.46 4.25 -19.62
N ILE A 550 39.86 5.01 -20.65
CA ILE A 550 39.10 6.15 -21.20
C ILE A 550 38.23 5.70 -22.38
N ASP A 551 38.35 4.44 -22.84
CA ASP A 551 37.56 3.93 -23.95
C ASP A 551 36.05 3.95 -23.62
N PRO A 552 35.21 4.71 -24.36
CA PRO A 552 33.79 4.78 -24.10
C PRO A 552 33.01 3.53 -24.54
N THR A 553 33.66 2.59 -25.22
CA THR A 553 33.07 1.30 -25.64
C THR A 553 33.14 0.22 -24.56
N GLU A 554 33.98 0.41 -23.53
CA GLU A 554 33.99 -0.47 -22.36
C GLU A 554 32.72 -0.26 -21.52
N ARG A 555 32.11 -1.36 -21.06
CA ARG A 555 30.84 -1.34 -20.31
C ARG A 555 30.94 -0.44 -19.08
N HIS A 556 31.90 -0.71 -18.20
CA HIS A 556 32.16 0.06 -16.98
C HIS A 556 33.64 0.42 -16.88
N THR A 557 33.92 1.71 -16.72
CA THR A 557 35.25 2.23 -16.37
C THR A 557 35.11 3.25 -15.25
N TRP A 558 36.22 3.56 -14.55
CA TRP A 558 36.20 4.61 -13.52
C TRP A 558 35.67 5.95 -14.05
N TRP A 559 36.12 6.35 -15.24
CA TRP A 559 35.72 7.61 -15.85
C TRP A 559 34.27 7.60 -16.30
N ALA A 560 33.82 6.49 -16.90
CA ALA A 560 32.42 6.33 -17.30
C ALA A 560 31.50 6.44 -16.08
N LEU A 561 31.77 5.70 -15.00
CA LEU A 561 30.92 5.68 -13.81
C LEU A 561 30.98 7.00 -13.02
N LEU A 562 32.13 7.67 -12.96
CA LEU A 562 32.27 8.92 -12.22
C LEU A 562 31.58 10.07 -12.97
N LEU A 563 31.86 10.26 -14.27
CA LEU A 563 31.26 11.33 -15.07
C LEU A 563 29.78 11.07 -15.34
N ALA A 564 29.42 9.87 -15.80
CA ALA A 564 28.01 9.52 -16.02
C ALA A 564 27.24 9.48 -14.71
N GLY A 565 27.83 9.01 -13.62
CA GLY A 565 27.23 9.03 -12.28
C GLY A 565 26.90 10.45 -11.83
N THR A 566 27.84 11.38 -11.93
CA THR A 566 27.59 12.79 -11.60
C THR A 566 26.49 13.42 -12.47
N ILE A 567 26.52 13.19 -13.78
CA ILE A 567 25.52 13.77 -14.71
C ILE A 567 24.14 13.15 -14.51
N THR A 568 24.08 11.83 -14.32
CA THR A 568 22.84 11.11 -14.01
C THR A 568 22.25 11.59 -12.69
N PHE A 569 23.09 11.77 -11.65
CA PHE A 569 22.65 12.34 -10.38
C PHE A 569 22.09 13.75 -10.53
N LEU A 570 22.77 14.62 -11.27
CA LEU A 570 22.27 15.98 -11.53
C LEU A 570 20.96 15.97 -12.30
N SER A 571 20.83 15.11 -13.31
CA SER A 571 19.59 14.94 -14.05
C SER A 571 18.43 14.53 -13.12
N LEU A 572 18.67 13.58 -12.22
CA LEU A 572 17.67 13.06 -11.29
C LEU A 572 17.37 14.01 -10.13
N TYR A 573 18.36 14.57 -9.45
CA TYR A 573 18.17 15.32 -8.21
C TYR A 573 18.13 16.84 -8.39
N ALA A 574 18.74 17.39 -9.44
CA ALA A 574 18.84 18.84 -9.61
C ALA A 574 17.69 19.42 -10.44
N VAL A 575 17.22 18.71 -11.47
CA VAL A 575 16.26 19.26 -12.46
C VAL A 575 14.99 18.43 -12.65
N ASN A 576 14.97 17.17 -12.19
CA ASN A 576 13.79 16.33 -12.31
C ASN A 576 12.65 16.86 -11.41
N GLN A 577 11.46 17.00 -11.98
CA GLN A 577 10.28 17.46 -11.26
C GLN A 577 10.03 16.68 -9.96
N THR A 578 10.20 15.36 -9.97
CA THR A 578 9.89 14.52 -8.80
C THR A 578 10.75 14.86 -7.58
N GLN A 579 12.02 15.19 -7.79
CA GLN A 579 12.93 15.54 -6.71
C GLN A 579 12.78 17.00 -6.33
N VAL A 580 12.73 17.90 -7.31
CA VAL A 580 12.58 19.33 -7.03
C VAL A 580 11.28 19.61 -6.28
N GLN A 581 10.17 18.98 -6.66
CA GLN A 581 8.90 19.14 -5.96
C GLN A 581 9.00 18.80 -4.46
N ARG A 582 9.68 17.70 -4.11
CA ARG A 582 9.92 17.31 -2.71
C ARG A 582 10.84 18.28 -1.97
N LEU A 583 11.90 18.76 -2.64
CA LEU A 583 12.81 19.77 -2.09
C LEU A 583 12.13 21.11 -1.81
N LEU A 584 11.00 21.41 -2.46
CA LEU A 584 10.18 22.60 -2.22
C LEU A 584 9.11 22.41 -1.12
N THR A 585 9.02 21.22 -0.49
CA THR A 585 8.08 20.95 0.62
C THR A 585 8.59 21.36 1.99
N VAL A 586 9.83 21.86 2.08
CA VAL A 586 10.42 22.40 3.31
C VAL A 586 10.36 23.92 3.34
N SER A 587 10.46 24.49 4.54
CA SER A 587 10.21 25.93 4.75
C SER A 587 11.40 26.81 4.40
N THR A 588 12.64 26.30 4.52
CA THR A 588 13.86 27.08 4.29
C THR A 588 14.81 26.43 3.28
N LEU A 589 15.57 27.27 2.57
CA LEU A 589 16.56 26.81 1.59
C LEU A 589 17.65 25.94 2.25
N GLU A 590 18.11 26.33 3.44
CA GLU A 590 19.12 25.58 4.18
C GLU A 590 18.61 24.18 4.57
N GLN A 591 17.37 24.07 5.02
CA GLN A 591 16.75 22.77 5.29
C GLN A 591 16.65 21.93 4.01
N SER A 592 16.30 22.54 2.87
CA SER A 592 16.23 21.87 1.57
C SER A 592 17.61 21.35 1.12
N GLN A 593 18.65 22.16 1.32
CA GLN A 593 20.04 21.75 1.06
C GLN A 593 20.47 20.61 1.98
N ASN A 594 20.11 20.67 3.26
CA ASN A 594 20.38 19.60 4.21
C ASN A 594 19.65 18.29 3.83
N CYS A 595 18.44 18.37 3.24
CA CYS A 595 17.74 17.18 2.73
C CYS A 595 18.57 16.45 1.65
N LEU A 596 19.17 17.20 0.70
CA LEU A 596 20.05 16.61 -0.32
C LEU A 596 21.30 15.96 0.30
N TRP A 597 21.94 16.65 1.24
CA TRP A 597 23.13 16.13 1.92
C TRP A 597 22.85 14.86 2.73
N TRP A 598 21.69 14.78 3.38
CA TRP A 598 21.26 13.57 4.10
C TRP A 598 20.78 12.45 3.18
N SER A 599 20.34 12.77 1.96
CA SER A 599 19.89 11.74 0.99
C SER A 599 21.06 10.89 0.47
N TRP A 600 22.22 11.50 0.22
CA TRP A 600 23.42 10.79 -0.27
C TRP A 600 23.90 9.64 0.62
N PRO A 601 24.13 9.79 1.93
CA PRO A 601 24.63 8.68 2.76
C PRO A 601 23.59 7.56 2.89
N VAL A 602 22.29 7.88 2.95
CA VAL A 602 21.22 6.87 2.98
C VAL A 602 21.21 6.07 1.68
N LEU A 603 21.32 6.76 0.55
CA LEU A 603 21.46 6.16 -0.79
C LEU A 603 22.69 5.25 -0.89
N ALA A 604 23.86 5.75 -0.49
CA ALA A 604 25.12 5.02 -0.55
C ALA A 604 25.09 3.78 0.37
N ALA A 605 24.48 3.88 1.55
CA ALA A 605 24.32 2.76 2.47
C ALA A 605 23.45 1.65 1.86
N LEU A 606 22.28 2.00 1.29
CA LEU A 606 21.43 1.02 0.63
C LEU A 606 22.16 0.35 -0.55
N SER A 607 22.81 1.16 -1.39
CA SER A 607 23.59 0.67 -2.53
C SER A 607 24.70 -0.29 -2.11
N LEU A 608 25.44 0.05 -1.04
CA LEU A 608 26.52 -0.80 -0.51
C LEU A 608 26.00 -2.16 -0.05
N VAL A 609 24.93 -2.18 0.76
CA VAL A 609 24.34 -3.44 1.24
C VAL A 609 23.85 -4.28 0.06
N THR A 610 23.20 -3.68 -0.93
CA THR A 610 22.75 -4.39 -2.15
C THR A 610 23.92 -4.96 -2.96
N CYS A 611 25.03 -4.22 -3.08
CA CYS A 611 26.23 -4.71 -3.78
C CYS A 611 26.81 -5.94 -3.08
N ILE A 612 26.96 -5.87 -1.75
CA ILE A 612 27.50 -6.99 -0.97
C ILE A 612 26.54 -8.19 -1.01
N SER A 613 25.21 -7.98 -0.96
CA SER A 613 24.23 -9.07 -1.15
C SER A 613 24.38 -9.74 -2.52
N GLY A 614 24.64 -8.98 -3.59
CA GLY A 614 24.95 -9.54 -4.92
C GLY A 614 26.18 -10.44 -4.92
N LEU A 615 27.26 -10.00 -4.26
CA LEU A 615 28.48 -10.81 -4.08
C LEU A 615 28.24 -12.04 -3.21
N GLY A 616 27.41 -11.92 -2.16
CA GLY A 616 27.03 -13.03 -1.29
C GLY A 616 26.30 -14.13 -2.06
N MET A 617 25.33 -13.76 -2.89
CA MET A 617 24.63 -14.72 -3.77
C MET A 617 25.58 -15.37 -4.77
N TYR A 618 26.56 -14.62 -5.31
CA TYR A 618 27.60 -15.21 -6.15
C TYR A 618 28.43 -16.25 -5.41
N ALA A 619 28.86 -15.93 -4.19
CA ALA A 619 29.65 -16.85 -3.40
C ALA A 619 28.89 -18.13 -3.06
N VAL A 620 27.56 -18.06 -2.84
CA VAL A 620 26.70 -19.24 -2.65
C VAL A 620 26.55 -20.06 -3.94
N TYR A 621 26.28 -19.40 -5.07
CA TYR A 621 26.04 -20.07 -6.36
C TYR A 621 27.27 -20.21 -7.25
N ARG A 622 28.48 -20.14 -6.67
CA ARG A 622 29.76 -20.16 -7.42
C ARG A 622 29.86 -21.34 -8.38
N GLU A 623 29.46 -22.52 -7.92
CA GLU A 623 29.59 -23.79 -8.64
C GLU A 623 28.36 -24.18 -9.47
N CYS A 624 27.21 -23.57 -9.18
CA CYS A 624 25.99 -23.83 -9.91
C CYS A 624 25.20 -22.53 -10.09
N ASP A 625 25.48 -21.85 -11.19
CA ASP A 625 24.78 -20.63 -11.55
C ASP A 625 23.32 -20.92 -11.98
N PRO A 626 22.31 -20.29 -11.35
CA PRO A 626 20.91 -20.59 -11.61
C PRO A 626 20.43 -20.13 -13.00
N TYR A 627 21.08 -19.14 -13.61
CA TYR A 627 20.68 -18.62 -14.93
C TYR A 627 21.16 -19.53 -16.06
N THR A 628 22.44 -19.88 -16.06
CA THR A 628 23.02 -20.79 -17.06
C THR A 628 22.52 -22.22 -16.91
N SER A 629 22.15 -22.65 -15.70
CA SER A 629 21.50 -23.95 -15.48
C SER A 629 20.04 -24.02 -15.95
N GLY A 630 19.44 -22.88 -16.33
CA GLY A 630 18.04 -22.79 -16.76
C GLY A 630 17.01 -22.78 -15.63
N SER A 631 17.46 -22.66 -14.37
CA SER A 631 16.57 -22.57 -13.19
C SER A 631 15.82 -21.24 -13.12
N ILE A 632 16.42 -20.17 -13.66
CA ILE A 632 15.77 -18.86 -13.85
C ILE A 632 15.79 -18.44 -15.31
N SER A 633 14.72 -17.76 -15.74
CA SER A 633 14.55 -17.30 -17.13
C SER A 633 15.20 -15.95 -17.40
N ALA A 634 15.32 -15.11 -16.37
CA ALA A 634 15.85 -13.75 -16.46
C ALA A 634 16.86 -13.49 -15.34
N ILE A 635 17.90 -12.70 -15.63
CA ILE A 635 18.95 -12.38 -14.65
C ILE A 635 18.42 -11.64 -13.41
N ASP A 636 17.33 -10.87 -13.56
CA ASP A 636 16.72 -10.10 -12.48
C ASP A 636 15.90 -10.98 -11.50
N GLN A 637 15.67 -12.26 -11.83
CA GLN A 637 15.05 -13.25 -10.96
C GLN A 637 16.04 -13.86 -9.94
N LEU A 638 17.33 -13.53 -10.02
CA LEU A 638 18.37 -14.12 -9.17
C LEU A 638 18.10 -13.92 -7.67
N MET A 639 17.88 -12.68 -7.23
CA MET A 639 17.66 -12.38 -5.81
C MET A 639 16.36 -13.00 -5.26
N PRO A 640 15.21 -12.90 -5.97
CA PRO A 640 13.99 -13.59 -5.56
C PRO A 640 14.14 -15.11 -5.50
N TYR A 641 14.86 -15.70 -6.47
CA TYR A 641 15.16 -17.13 -6.48
C TYR A 641 15.95 -17.53 -5.23
N TYR A 642 17.01 -16.79 -4.89
CA TYR A 642 17.78 -17.03 -3.67
C TYR A 642 16.94 -16.93 -2.39
N VAL A 643 16.08 -15.91 -2.29
CA VAL A 643 15.19 -15.75 -1.13
C VAL A 643 14.24 -16.94 -0.99
N VAL A 644 13.68 -17.40 -2.10
CA VAL A 644 12.80 -18.57 -2.10
C VAL A 644 13.59 -19.83 -1.77
N ASP A 645 14.84 -19.97 -2.21
CA ASP A 645 15.63 -21.18 -1.95
C ASP A 645 16.15 -21.22 -0.49
N ALA A 646 16.91 -20.21 -0.07
CA ALA A 646 17.62 -20.19 1.20
C ALA A 646 16.74 -19.80 2.40
N MET A 647 15.72 -18.94 2.21
CA MET A 647 14.93 -18.39 3.33
C MET A 647 13.63 -19.17 3.60
N ARG A 648 13.36 -20.27 2.87
CA ARG A 648 12.18 -21.14 3.07
C ARG A 648 12.07 -21.70 4.49
N ALA A 649 13.22 -21.93 5.15
CA ALA A 649 13.26 -22.52 6.49
C ALA A 649 12.69 -21.62 7.59
N VAL A 650 12.65 -20.28 7.37
CA VAL A 650 12.16 -19.33 8.36
C VAL A 650 10.87 -18.67 7.87
N PRO A 651 9.69 -19.08 8.42
CA PRO A 651 8.42 -18.55 7.96
C PRO A 651 8.34 -17.03 8.19
N GLY A 652 7.93 -16.30 7.16
CA GLY A 652 7.74 -14.84 7.19
C GLY A 652 8.86 -14.02 6.54
N LEU A 653 10.10 -14.53 6.42
CA LEU A 653 11.21 -13.77 5.81
C LEU A 653 11.03 -13.55 4.30
N ALA A 654 10.54 -14.55 3.57
CA ALA A 654 10.17 -14.38 2.17
C ALA A 654 9.08 -13.29 2.01
N GLY A 655 8.12 -13.24 2.94
CA GLY A 655 7.09 -12.20 2.99
C GLY A 655 7.67 -10.80 3.28
N LEU A 656 8.67 -10.71 4.18
CA LEU A 656 9.41 -9.46 4.45
C LEU A 656 10.14 -8.97 3.20
N PHE A 657 10.80 -9.87 2.47
CA PHE A 657 11.48 -9.53 1.22
C PHE A 657 10.50 -9.00 0.16
N VAL A 658 9.40 -9.72 -0.08
CA VAL A 658 8.33 -9.29 -0.99
C VAL A 658 7.80 -7.91 -0.57
N ALA A 659 7.53 -7.70 0.73
CA ALA A 659 7.09 -6.42 1.24
C ALA A 659 8.10 -5.29 0.99
N GLY A 660 9.40 -5.54 1.13
CA GLY A 660 10.47 -4.57 0.84
C GLY A 660 10.55 -4.20 -0.64
N ILE A 661 10.46 -5.18 -1.55
CA ILE A 661 10.46 -4.94 -3.00
C ILE A 661 9.21 -4.15 -3.45
N PHE A 662 8.04 -4.51 -2.92
CA PHE A 662 6.81 -3.78 -3.19
C PHE A 662 6.88 -2.35 -2.65
N SER A 663 7.43 -2.17 -1.45
CA SER A 663 7.65 -0.87 -0.84
C SER A 663 8.52 0.04 -1.71
N ALA A 664 9.63 -0.47 -2.24
CA ALA A 664 10.51 0.26 -3.16
C ALA A 664 9.83 0.70 -4.46
N SER A 665 8.92 -0.13 -4.97
CA SER A 665 8.19 0.16 -6.20
C SER A 665 7.06 1.15 -5.97
N LEU A 666 6.34 0.99 -4.86
CA LEU A 666 5.24 1.88 -4.45
C LEU A 666 5.72 3.31 -4.18
N SER A 667 6.87 3.50 -3.51
CA SER A 667 7.45 4.83 -3.30
C SER A 667 7.74 5.52 -4.62
N THR A 668 8.36 4.81 -5.57
CA THR A 668 8.74 5.35 -6.88
C THR A 668 7.53 5.65 -7.77
N VAL A 669 6.57 4.72 -7.85
CA VAL A 669 5.36 4.88 -8.68
C VAL A 669 4.48 6.00 -8.15
N SER A 670 4.26 6.07 -6.83
CA SER A 670 3.45 7.14 -6.22
C SER A 670 4.09 8.53 -6.43
N SER A 671 5.42 8.63 -6.31
CA SER A 671 6.19 9.84 -6.64
C SER A 671 5.96 10.29 -8.08
N SER A 672 6.03 9.35 -9.00
CA SER A 672 5.90 9.58 -10.44
C SER A 672 4.48 10.01 -10.80
N CYS A 673 3.46 9.32 -10.27
CA CYS A 673 2.05 9.71 -10.43
C CYS A 673 1.78 11.14 -9.94
N ASN A 674 2.26 11.49 -8.74
CA ASN A 674 2.05 12.83 -8.20
C ASN A 674 2.77 13.91 -9.01
N SER A 675 4.00 13.64 -9.46
CA SER A 675 4.80 14.59 -10.26
C SER A 675 4.20 14.81 -11.64
N LEU A 676 3.76 13.73 -12.31
CA LEU A 676 3.09 13.79 -13.60
C LEU A 676 1.74 14.48 -13.51
N ALA A 677 0.97 14.23 -12.45
CA ALA A 677 -0.30 14.92 -12.22
C ALA A 677 -0.06 16.42 -12.00
N ALA A 678 0.96 16.81 -11.22
CA ALA A 678 1.34 18.20 -11.01
C ALA A 678 1.77 18.89 -12.31
N VAL A 679 2.63 18.25 -13.11
CA VAL A 679 3.07 18.76 -14.42
C VAL A 679 1.90 18.88 -15.39
N THR A 680 1.03 17.87 -15.45
CA THR A 680 -0.13 17.89 -16.33
C THR A 680 -1.08 19.02 -15.99
N LEU A 681 -1.34 19.21 -14.71
CA LEU A 681 -2.17 20.31 -14.23
C LEU A 681 -1.54 21.67 -14.56
N ALA A 682 -0.27 21.88 -14.21
CA ALA A 682 0.38 23.18 -14.33
C ALA A 682 0.75 23.55 -15.78
N ASP A 683 1.27 22.60 -16.55
CA ASP A 683 1.88 22.86 -17.86
C ASP A 683 0.93 22.61 -19.04
N TYR A 684 -0.03 21.69 -18.91
CA TYR A 684 -0.99 21.37 -19.97
C TYR A 684 -2.37 21.97 -19.69
N ILE A 685 -3.01 21.61 -18.56
CA ILE A 685 -4.42 21.95 -18.33
C ILE A 685 -4.62 23.43 -17.99
N SER A 686 -3.94 23.95 -16.95
CA SER A 686 -4.10 25.34 -16.49
C SER A 686 -3.72 26.38 -17.54
N ARG A 687 -3.02 25.96 -18.59
CA ARG A 687 -2.63 26.80 -19.73
C ARG A 687 -3.78 27.02 -20.71
N TRP A 688 -4.58 25.99 -20.97
CA TRP A 688 -5.70 26.05 -21.92
C TRP A 688 -7.05 26.29 -21.24
N CYS A 689 -7.18 25.98 -19.95
CA CYS A 689 -8.42 26.10 -19.19
C CYS A 689 -8.17 26.67 -17.79
N LYS A 690 -8.96 27.66 -17.35
CA LYS A 690 -8.99 28.09 -15.95
C LYS A 690 -9.77 27.08 -15.11
N VAL A 691 -9.07 26.24 -14.35
CA VAL A 691 -9.67 25.27 -13.42
C VAL A 691 -9.99 25.99 -12.11
N LYS A 692 -11.22 25.83 -11.58
CA LYS A 692 -11.56 26.37 -10.25
C LYS A 692 -10.87 25.54 -9.16
N ASP A 693 -10.42 26.17 -8.08
CA ASP A 693 -9.59 25.54 -7.05
C ASP A 693 -10.27 24.34 -6.39
N ALA A 694 -11.61 24.36 -6.28
CA ALA A 694 -12.41 23.25 -5.77
C ALA A 694 -12.28 21.95 -6.59
N TYR A 695 -11.93 22.02 -7.88
CA TYR A 695 -11.79 20.85 -8.76
C TYR A 695 -10.34 20.39 -8.92
N ILE A 696 -9.35 21.19 -8.51
CA ILE A 696 -7.93 20.88 -8.69
C ILE A 696 -7.57 19.55 -8.03
N MET A 697 -8.05 19.30 -6.80
CA MET A 697 -7.78 18.05 -6.09
C MET A 697 -8.35 16.83 -6.82
N TRP A 698 -9.63 16.89 -7.21
CA TRP A 698 -10.29 15.78 -7.91
C TRP A 698 -9.62 15.49 -9.24
N LEU A 699 -9.28 16.53 -10.00
CA LEU A 699 -8.56 16.41 -11.25
C LEU A 699 -7.19 15.76 -11.05
N THR A 700 -6.44 16.16 -10.02
CA THR A 700 -5.13 15.58 -9.72
C THR A 700 -5.23 14.09 -9.37
N LYS A 701 -6.25 13.68 -8.61
CA LYS A 701 -6.50 12.26 -8.29
C LYS A 701 -6.89 11.44 -9.51
N ILE A 702 -7.72 11.99 -10.40
CA ILE A 702 -8.09 11.34 -11.66
C ILE A 702 -6.85 11.17 -12.54
N LEU A 703 -6.02 12.21 -12.67
CA LEU A 703 -4.77 12.14 -13.42
C LEU A 703 -3.82 11.08 -12.85
N ALA A 704 -3.66 11.01 -11.53
CA ALA A 704 -2.86 9.97 -10.89
C ALA A 704 -3.39 8.55 -11.20
N CYS A 705 -4.72 8.37 -11.28
CA CYS A 705 -5.33 7.09 -11.65
C CYS A 705 -5.04 6.73 -13.11
N VAL A 706 -5.21 7.70 -14.02
CA VAL A 706 -4.92 7.53 -15.45
C VAL A 706 -3.45 7.16 -15.65
N TYR A 707 -2.52 7.87 -15.01
CA TYR A 707 -1.09 7.54 -15.11
C TYR A 707 -0.78 6.15 -14.54
N GLY A 708 -1.39 5.74 -13.42
CA GLY A 708 -1.21 4.39 -12.90
C GLY A 708 -1.66 3.30 -13.89
N LEU A 709 -2.79 3.50 -14.57
CA LEU A 709 -3.25 2.59 -15.63
C LEU A 709 -2.31 2.59 -16.84
N VAL A 710 -1.75 3.74 -17.22
CA VAL A 710 -0.73 3.84 -18.28
C VAL A 710 0.58 3.15 -17.87
N PHE A 711 0.98 3.24 -16.60
CA PHE A 711 2.17 2.52 -16.12
C PHE A 711 1.96 1.01 -16.16
N LEU A 712 0.74 0.53 -15.87
CA LEU A 712 0.39 -0.88 -15.98
C LEU A 712 0.52 -1.39 -17.41
N THR A 713 0.08 -0.63 -18.42
CA THR A 713 0.27 -1.01 -19.84
C THR A 713 1.75 -1.01 -20.23
N MET A 714 2.52 -0.03 -19.75
CA MET A 714 3.97 0.01 -19.98
C MET A 714 4.73 -1.12 -19.27
N ALA A 715 4.29 -1.55 -18.08
CA ALA A 715 4.89 -2.67 -17.35
C ALA A 715 4.75 -4.00 -18.11
N TYR A 716 3.63 -4.20 -18.82
CA TYR A 716 3.47 -5.34 -19.72
C TYR A 716 4.50 -5.32 -20.86
N LEU A 717 4.78 -4.15 -21.44
CA LEU A 717 5.80 -4.02 -22.48
C LEU A 717 7.23 -4.21 -21.93
N ALA A 718 7.45 -3.87 -20.66
CA ALA A 718 8.76 -3.96 -20.02
C ALA A 718 9.30 -5.40 -19.95
N GLN A 719 8.44 -6.43 -20.04
CA GLN A 719 8.87 -7.84 -20.04
C GLN A 719 9.72 -8.23 -21.28
N TYR A 720 9.66 -7.44 -22.35
CA TYR A 720 10.45 -7.63 -23.56
C TYR A 720 11.77 -6.86 -23.54
N LEU A 721 11.97 -6.04 -22.50
CA LEU A 721 13.25 -5.37 -22.28
C LEU A 721 14.23 -6.38 -21.65
N GLY A 722 15.53 -6.17 -21.89
CA GLY A 722 16.59 -6.92 -21.20
C GLY A 722 16.65 -6.57 -19.70
N GLY A 723 17.84 -6.64 -19.10
CA GLY A 723 18.00 -6.35 -17.67
C GLY A 723 17.37 -5.02 -17.25
N ILE A 724 16.52 -5.05 -16.22
CA ILE A 724 15.72 -3.88 -15.78
C ILE A 724 16.59 -2.68 -15.38
N LEU A 725 17.77 -2.93 -14.78
CA LEU A 725 18.72 -1.88 -14.42
C LEU A 725 19.22 -1.14 -15.65
N GLN A 726 19.71 -1.88 -16.65
CA GLN A 726 20.23 -1.30 -17.87
C GLN A 726 19.13 -0.56 -18.65
N ALA A 727 17.91 -1.11 -18.71
CA ALA A 727 16.76 -0.45 -19.32
C ALA A 727 16.46 0.90 -18.63
N SER A 728 16.45 0.93 -17.30
CA SER A 728 16.18 2.17 -16.54
C SER A 728 17.25 3.24 -16.74
N LEU A 729 18.53 2.87 -16.67
CA LEU A 729 19.65 3.80 -16.90
C LEU A 729 19.70 4.29 -18.33
N THR A 730 19.28 3.47 -19.29
CA THR A 730 19.13 3.86 -20.70
C THR A 730 18.04 4.93 -20.88
N ILE A 731 16.87 4.77 -20.22
CA ILE A 731 15.78 5.76 -20.26
C ILE A 731 16.26 7.09 -19.65
N PHE A 732 16.93 7.04 -18.50
CA PHE A 732 17.49 8.24 -17.87
C PHE A 732 18.63 8.87 -18.66
N GLY A 733 19.48 8.07 -19.30
CA GLY A 733 20.57 8.59 -20.12
C GLY A 733 20.07 9.23 -21.41
N ALA A 734 19.08 8.60 -22.08
CA ALA A 734 18.53 9.09 -23.33
C ALA A 734 17.88 10.46 -23.18
N VAL A 735 17.07 10.65 -22.14
CA VAL A 735 16.28 11.88 -21.98
C VAL A 735 16.87 12.83 -20.93
N GLY A 736 17.39 12.27 -19.84
CA GLY A 736 17.85 13.05 -18.69
C GLY A 736 19.07 13.92 -18.98
N GLY A 737 20.01 13.46 -19.79
CA GLY A 737 21.18 14.25 -20.20
C GLY A 737 20.81 15.51 -21.00
N PRO A 738 20.04 15.38 -22.10
CA PRO A 738 19.56 16.53 -22.86
C PRO A 738 18.71 17.52 -22.04
N VAL A 739 17.79 17.03 -21.20
CA VAL A 739 16.97 17.89 -20.34
C VAL A 739 17.83 18.66 -19.33
N LEU A 740 18.81 17.99 -18.70
CA LEU A 740 19.78 18.66 -17.84
C LEU A 740 20.51 19.76 -18.60
N GLY A 741 20.96 19.50 -19.83
CA GLY A 741 21.63 20.50 -20.67
C GLY A 741 20.80 21.75 -20.94
N VAL A 742 19.49 21.61 -21.12
CA VAL A 742 18.58 22.76 -21.29
C VAL A 742 18.55 23.64 -20.04
N PHE A 743 18.40 23.03 -18.86
CA PHE A 743 18.41 23.77 -17.59
C PHE A 743 19.79 24.38 -17.30
N THR A 744 20.87 23.63 -17.53
CA THR A 744 22.24 24.12 -17.37
C THR A 744 22.49 25.33 -18.28
N LEU A 745 22.11 25.25 -19.56
CA LEU A 745 22.28 26.35 -20.50
C LEU A 745 21.46 27.58 -20.06
N GLY A 746 20.24 27.39 -19.56
CA GLY A 746 19.40 28.48 -19.04
C GLY A 746 19.93 29.16 -17.78
N MET A 747 20.41 28.38 -16.80
CA MET A 747 20.83 28.87 -15.48
C MET A 747 22.26 29.44 -15.47
N PHE A 748 23.12 28.99 -16.37
CA PHE A 748 24.53 29.37 -16.40
C PHE A 748 24.91 30.35 -17.53
N THR A 749 24.01 30.61 -18.49
CA THR A 749 24.31 31.53 -19.60
C THR A 749 23.21 32.57 -19.81
N THR A 750 23.61 33.78 -20.19
CA THR A 750 22.68 34.88 -20.52
C THR A 750 22.34 34.95 -22.00
N PHE A 751 23.20 34.44 -22.89
CA PHE A 751 23.04 34.57 -24.34
C PHE A 751 22.11 33.53 -24.97
N ALA A 752 21.87 32.39 -24.32
CA ALA A 752 21.04 31.32 -24.86
C ALA A 752 19.59 31.78 -25.10
N ASN A 753 18.98 31.36 -26.21
CA ASN A 753 17.63 31.75 -26.60
C ASN A 753 16.69 30.56 -26.81
N GLU A 754 15.38 30.82 -26.90
CA GLU A 754 14.34 29.79 -26.97
C GLU A 754 14.50 28.86 -28.18
N LEU A 755 14.86 29.40 -29.36
CA LEU A 755 15.04 28.61 -30.58
C LEU A 755 16.24 27.67 -30.45
N GLY A 756 17.40 28.20 -30.07
CA GLY A 756 18.63 27.41 -29.93
C GLY A 756 18.48 26.29 -28.92
N VAL A 757 17.86 26.57 -27.78
CA VAL A 757 17.60 25.57 -26.73
C VAL A 757 16.59 24.51 -27.19
N SER A 758 15.55 24.89 -27.94
CA SER A 758 14.55 23.94 -28.46
C SER A 758 15.15 22.99 -29.50
N VAL A 759 15.92 23.52 -30.46
CA VAL A 759 16.62 22.72 -31.48
C VAL A 759 17.63 21.79 -30.84
N ALA A 760 18.37 22.28 -29.84
CA ALA A 760 19.33 21.49 -29.08
C ALA A 760 18.66 20.33 -28.34
N LEU A 761 17.53 20.57 -27.66
CA LEU A 761 16.78 19.52 -26.95
C LEU A 761 16.31 18.41 -27.90
N VAL A 762 15.64 18.77 -29.01
CA VAL A 762 15.12 17.78 -29.97
C VAL A 762 16.26 16.99 -30.63
N SER A 763 17.30 17.69 -31.11
CA SER A 763 18.45 17.02 -31.74
C SER A 763 19.25 16.16 -30.75
N GLY A 764 19.39 16.60 -29.50
CA GLY A 764 20.05 15.85 -28.44
C GLY A 764 19.31 14.56 -28.09
N ILE A 765 17.99 14.62 -27.94
CA ILE A 765 17.16 13.42 -27.72
C ILE A 765 17.22 12.50 -28.94
N ALA A 766 17.17 13.03 -30.16
CA ALA A 766 17.27 12.21 -31.38
C ALA A 766 18.61 11.47 -31.45
N LEU A 767 19.72 12.15 -31.13
CA LEU A 767 21.05 11.54 -31.08
C LEU A 767 21.16 10.47 -30.00
N THR A 768 20.71 10.76 -28.77
CA THR A 768 20.80 9.79 -27.68
C THR A 768 19.87 8.60 -27.90
N LEU A 769 18.69 8.78 -28.50
CA LEU A 769 17.81 7.68 -28.91
C LEU A 769 18.42 6.86 -30.05
N TRP A 770 19.08 7.48 -31.02
CA TRP A 770 19.81 6.77 -32.07
C TRP A 770 20.88 5.86 -31.46
N ILE A 771 21.68 6.38 -30.53
CA ILE A 771 22.70 5.60 -29.82
C ILE A 771 22.04 4.46 -29.03
N ASN A 772 20.90 4.74 -28.36
CA ASN A 772 20.26 3.81 -27.44
C ASN A 772 19.38 2.72 -28.07
N LEU A 773 18.82 2.97 -29.26
CA LEU A 773 17.91 2.05 -29.94
C LEU A 773 18.49 1.45 -31.22
N GLY A 774 19.62 1.97 -31.71
CA GLY A 774 20.31 1.43 -32.88
C GLY A 774 20.95 0.06 -32.63
N GLY A 775 21.01 -0.77 -33.68
CA GLY A 775 21.59 -2.12 -33.63
C GLY A 775 22.16 -2.58 -34.98
N PRO A 776 22.88 -3.71 -35.01
CA PRO A 776 23.09 -4.68 -33.91
C PRO A 776 24.11 -4.19 -32.85
N ARG A 777 24.04 -4.74 -31.63
CA ARG A 777 24.91 -4.39 -30.49
C ARG A 777 25.72 -5.59 -30.02
N PRO A 778 26.95 -5.40 -29.52
CA PRO A 778 27.73 -6.49 -28.94
C PRO A 778 27.04 -7.01 -27.68
N ALA A 779 27.02 -8.33 -27.51
CA ALA A 779 26.52 -8.94 -26.28
C ALA A 779 27.42 -8.55 -25.11
N ALA A 780 26.82 -8.25 -23.95
CA ALA A 780 27.61 -7.91 -22.76
C ALA A 780 28.42 -9.14 -22.30
N VAL A 781 29.75 -9.01 -22.27
CA VAL A 781 30.65 -10.05 -21.77
C VAL A 781 30.46 -10.17 -20.26
N ARG A 782 30.07 -11.36 -19.80
CA ARG A 782 29.90 -11.69 -18.38
C ARG A 782 31.19 -12.27 -17.82
N LEU A 783 31.42 -12.11 -16.53
CA LEU A 783 32.48 -12.82 -15.81
C LEU A 783 32.22 -14.34 -15.83
N PRO A 784 33.26 -15.19 -15.69
CA PRO A 784 33.09 -16.63 -15.73
C PRO A 784 32.10 -17.12 -14.67
N LEU A 785 31.26 -18.08 -15.08
CA LEU A 785 30.25 -18.78 -14.30
C LEU A 785 30.49 -20.29 -14.42
N SER A 786 30.19 -21.04 -13.36
CA SER A 786 30.32 -22.51 -13.33
C SER A 786 28.94 -23.17 -13.26
N VAL A 787 28.84 -24.34 -13.88
CA VAL A 787 27.69 -25.27 -13.77
C VAL A 787 28.13 -26.66 -13.30
N GLU A 788 29.40 -26.81 -12.90
CA GLU A 788 30.00 -28.10 -12.54
C GLU A 788 29.32 -28.74 -11.32
N GLY A 789 28.78 -27.92 -10.41
CA GLY A 789 28.05 -28.36 -9.23
C GLY A 789 26.54 -28.55 -9.44
N CYS A 790 26.01 -28.36 -10.66
CA CYS A 790 24.58 -28.49 -10.91
C CYS A 790 24.13 -29.95 -11.08
N ALA A 791 22.92 -30.27 -10.61
CA ALA A 791 22.35 -31.63 -10.66
C ALA A 791 22.04 -32.14 -12.10
N PHE A 792 22.02 -31.26 -13.10
CA PHE A 792 21.66 -31.58 -14.48
C PHE A 792 22.85 -31.33 -15.42
N ASN A 793 23.07 -32.22 -16.39
CA ASN A 793 24.07 -32.03 -17.45
C ASN A 793 23.63 -30.90 -18.39
N VAL A 794 24.12 -29.69 -18.14
CA VAL A 794 23.89 -28.54 -19.01
C VAL A 794 25.13 -28.31 -19.87
N THR A 795 24.94 -28.26 -21.20
CA THR A 795 26.01 -27.88 -22.12
C THR A 795 26.13 -26.35 -22.12
N LEU A 796 27.28 -25.84 -21.68
CA LEU A 796 27.57 -24.42 -21.80
C LEU A 796 27.65 -24.05 -23.29
N PRO A 797 26.89 -23.05 -23.78
CA PRO A 797 27.10 -22.53 -25.12
C PRO A 797 28.52 -21.99 -25.21
N ALA A 798 29.24 -22.34 -26.28
CA ALA A 798 30.59 -21.83 -26.51
C ALA A 798 30.57 -20.30 -26.49
N PRO A 799 31.58 -19.64 -25.87
CA PRO A 799 31.65 -18.18 -25.88
C PRO A 799 31.72 -17.71 -27.33
N VAL A 800 30.68 -17.01 -27.78
CA VAL A 800 30.65 -16.42 -29.11
C VAL A 800 31.66 -15.28 -29.11
N VAL A 801 32.85 -15.53 -29.66
CA VAL A 801 33.85 -14.48 -29.92
C VAL A 801 33.29 -13.61 -31.03
N THR A 802 32.69 -12.49 -30.65
CA THR A 802 32.25 -11.45 -31.60
C THR A 802 33.39 -10.45 -31.76
N ASP A 803 33.82 -10.20 -32.99
CA ASP A 803 34.83 -9.18 -33.25
C ASP A 803 34.17 -7.80 -33.04
N PRO A 804 34.70 -6.95 -32.13
CA PRO A 804 34.12 -5.63 -31.90
C PRO A 804 34.09 -4.75 -33.17
N SER A 805 34.87 -5.06 -34.19
CA SER A 805 34.88 -4.34 -35.47
C SER A 805 33.64 -4.57 -36.35
N ASP A 806 32.86 -5.62 -36.09
CA ASP A 806 31.64 -5.95 -36.84
C ASP A 806 30.47 -4.99 -36.54
N TYR A 807 30.58 -4.20 -35.47
CA TYR A 807 29.53 -3.29 -35.00
C TYR A 807 29.89 -1.84 -35.28
N PHE A 808 28.88 -1.07 -35.72
CA PHE A 808 29.03 0.38 -35.88
C PHE A 808 29.43 1.04 -34.55
N TYR A 809 30.42 1.94 -34.59
CA TYR A 809 31.07 2.49 -33.40
C TYR A 809 30.09 3.09 -32.38
N LEU A 810 29.08 3.83 -32.82
CA LEU A 810 28.07 4.43 -31.94
C LEU A 810 27.24 3.38 -31.18
N TYR A 811 27.06 2.16 -31.72
CA TYR A 811 26.31 1.08 -31.06
C TYR A 811 27.14 0.31 -30.04
N ARG A 812 28.47 0.49 -30.06
CA ARG A 812 29.39 -0.08 -29.08
C ARG A 812 29.54 0.78 -27.82
N ILE A 813 29.16 2.06 -27.88
CA ILE A 813 29.29 2.99 -26.76
C ILE A 813 28.46 2.48 -25.57
N SER A 814 29.07 2.45 -24.39
CA SER A 814 28.38 2.06 -23.17
C SER A 814 27.18 2.98 -22.88
N TYR A 815 26.08 2.38 -22.42
CA TYR A 815 24.86 3.08 -22.07
C TYR A 815 25.08 4.20 -21.05
N LEU A 816 26.15 4.13 -20.24
CA LEU A 816 26.53 5.17 -19.28
C LEU A 816 26.91 6.50 -19.95
N TRP A 817 27.57 6.47 -21.11
CA TRP A 817 28.03 7.68 -21.80
C TRP A 817 26.91 8.47 -22.48
N THR A 818 25.73 7.89 -22.60
CA THR A 818 24.59 8.52 -23.30
C THR A 818 24.15 9.82 -22.61
N SER A 819 24.14 9.86 -21.28
CA SER A 819 23.79 11.07 -20.52
C SER A 819 24.83 12.19 -20.67
N PRO A 820 26.15 11.94 -20.48
CA PRO A 820 27.20 12.91 -20.81
C PRO A 820 27.14 13.44 -22.25
N ILE A 821 26.97 12.55 -23.24
CA ILE A 821 26.90 12.92 -24.66
C ILE A 821 25.70 13.84 -24.90
N GLY A 822 24.53 13.49 -24.37
CA GLY A 822 23.33 14.31 -24.48
C GLY A 822 23.48 15.70 -23.85
N LEU A 823 24.10 15.79 -22.67
CA LEU A 823 24.39 17.06 -22.00
C LEU A 823 25.30 17.93 -22.88
N VAL A 824 26.44 17.40 -23.30
CA VAL A 824 27.44 18.13 -24.10
C VAL A 824 26.85 18.58 -25.42
N TRP A 825 26.09 17.70 -26.10
CA TRP A 825 25.41 18.04 -27.35
C TRP A 825 24.49 19.24 -27.19
N VAL A 826 23.64 19.24 -26.17
CA VAL A 826 22.70 20.35 -25.93
C VAL A 826 23.45 21.65 -25.62
N LEU A 827 24.51 21.59 -24.82
CA LEU A 827 25.33 22.77 -24.52
C LEU A 827 26.00 23.34 -25.79
N LEU A 828 26.54 22.48 -26.65
CA LEU A 828 27.21 22.91 -27.89
C LEU A 828 26.22 23.45 -28.92
N VAL A 829 25.25 22.64 -29.34
CA VAL A 829 24.26 23.03 -30.36
C VAL A 829 23.43 24.21 -29.87
N GLY A 830 23.00 24.17 -28.61
CA GLY A 830 22.21 25.25 -28.01
C GLY A 830 22.97 26.57 -27.98
N SER A 831 24.28 26.53 -27.69
CA SER A 831 25.12 27.72 -27.71
C SER A 831 25.35 28.25 -29.12
N VAL A 832 25.72 27.38 -30.07
CA VAL A 832 25.99 27.75 -31.46
C VAL A 832 24.76 28.35 -32.13
N VAL A 833 23.61 27.67 -32.05
CA VAL A 833 22.36 28.16 -32.66
C VAL A 833 21.91 29.46 -31.99
N SER A 834 22.08 29.59 -30.66
CA SER A 834 21.71 30.82 -29.97
C SER A 834 22.57 32.03 -30.35
N LEU A 835 23.84 31.81 -30.67
CA LEU A 835 24.77 32.85 -31.12
C LEU A 835 24.55 33.24 -32.58
N LEU A 836 24.25 32.26 -33.45
CA LEU A 836 23.98 32.50 -34.87
C LEU A 836 22.63 33.18 -35.10
N TRP A 837 21.58 32.71 -34.43
CA TRP A 837 20.22 33.25 -34.56
C TRP A 837 19.81 34.00 -33.30
N ARG A 838 20.24 35.26 -33.19
CA ARG A 838 19.92 36.09 -32.03
C ARG A 838 18.47 36.57 -32.09
N HIS A 839 17.60 35.99 -31.27
CA HIS A 839 16.22 36.43 -31.10
C HIS A 839 16.06 37.23 -29.80
N LYS A 840 15.25 38.31 -29.83
CA LYS A 840 14.89 39.07 -28.62
C LYS A 840 14.41 38.17 -27.50
N GLN A 841 15.09 38.24 -26.36
CA GLN A 841 14.79 37.45 -25.16
C GLN A 841 13.58 38.02 -24.39
N PRO A 842 12.94 37.25 -23.49
CA PRO A 842 11.72 37.67 -22.80
C PRO A 842 11.83 39.04 -22.11
N TRP A 843 12.90 39.30 -21.38
CA TRP A 843 13.11 40.59 -20.70
C TRP A 843 13.37 41.74 -21.69
N GLU A 844 14.01 41.48 -22.83
CA GLU A 844 14.21 42.49 -23.89
C GLU A 844 12.87 42.84 -24.57
N ARG A 845 11.93 41.88 -24.65
CA ARG A 845 10.57 42.14 -25.13
C ARG A 845 9.75 42.95 -24.13
N GLU A 846 10.01 42.77 -22.84
CA GLU A 846 9.42 43.57 -21.75
C GLU A 846 10.07 44.95 -21.57
N GLY A 847 11.07 45.31 -22.39
CA GLY A 847 11.76 46.59 -22.31
C GLY A 847 12.72 46.73 -21.12
N LYS A 848 13.13 45.62 -20.51
CA LYS A 848 14.12 45.60 -19.41
C LYS A 848 15.53 45.49 -19.98
N ASP A 849 16.45 46.33 -19.48
CA ASP A 849 17.85 46.38 -19.94
C ASP A 849 18.69 45.18 -19.49
N HIS A 850 18.22 44.43 -18.50
CA HIS A 850 18.93 43.33 -17.87
C HIS A 850 17.97 42.22 -17.43
N PRO A 851 18.41 40.95 -17.48
CA PRO A 851 17.58 39.82 -17.05
C PRO A 851 17.49 39.76 -15.52
N ASP A 852 16.42 39.15 -15.01
CA ASP A 852 16.23 38.95 -13.57
C ASP A 852 17.34 38.03 -13.00
N PRO A 853 18.17 38.50 -12.06
CA PRO A 853 19.20 37.68 -11.43
C PRO A 853 18.67 36.43 -10.72
N ALA A 854 17.40 36.41 -10.31
CA ALA A 854 16.79 35.25 -9.64
C ALA A 854 16.69 34.01 -10.54
N LEU A 855 16.76 34.19 -11.86
CA LEU A 855 16.71 33.10 -12.85
C LEU A 855 18.07 32.43 -13.10
N PHE A 856 19.14 32.89 -12.46
CA PHE A 856 20.49 32.40 -12.67
C PHE A 856 21.09 31.81 -11.40
N THR A 857 22.10 30.96 -11.59
CA THR A 857 22.85 30.38 -10.46
C THR A 857 23.45 31.47 -9.57
N PRO A 858 23.63 31.22 -8.25
CA PRO A 858 24.12 32.23 -7.31
C PRO A 858 25.42 32.95 -7.70
N PRO A 859 26.44 32.31 -8.33
CA PRO A 859 27.63 33.00 -8.81
C PRO A 859 27.33 34.00 -9.93
N LEU A 860 26.50 33.61 -10.91
CA LEU A 860 26.13 34.47 -12.03
C LEU A 860 25.16 35.57 -11.59
N ALA A 861 24.19 35.25 -10.76
CA ALA A 861 23.27 36.21 -10.15
C ALA A 861 24.02 37.32 -9.38
N ARG A 862 25.05 36.96 -8.59
CA ARG A 862 25.91 37.93 -7.91
C ARG A 862 26.64 38.87 -8.87
N ARG A 863 27.20 38.32 -9.96
CA ARG A 863 27.87 39.13 -11.01
C ARG A 863 26.89 40.06 -11.71
N LEU A 864 25.67 39.60 -12.00
CA LEU A 864 24.63 40.42 -12.62
C LEU A 864 24.18 41.56 -11.69
N ARG A 865 23.91 41.26 -10.42
CA ARG A 865 23.58 42.29 -9.40
C ARG A 865 24.68 43.32 -9.25
N ALA A 866 25.95 42.90 -9.20
CA ALA A 866 27.09 43.82 -9.13
C ALA A 866 27.16 44.76 -10.35
N ARG A 867 26.87 44.26 -11.55
CA ARG A 867 26.82 45.09 -12.77
C ARG A 867 25.64 46.06 -12.79
N MET A 868 24.49 45.67 -12.23
CA MET A 868 23.33 46.57 -12.10
C MET A 868 23.61 47.69 -11.11
N ASN A 869 24.16 47.37 -9.95
CA ASN A 869 24.52 48.36 -8.92
C ASN A 869 25.64 49.32 -9.36
N PHE A 870 26.45 48.96 -10.36
CA PHE A 870 27.49 49.84 -10.92
C PHE A 870 26.94 50.79 -12.00
N ARG A 871 25.77 50.49 -12.58
CA ARG A 871 25.11 51.31 -13.61
C ARG A 871 24.07 52.26 -13.05
N GLN A 872 23.51 51.94 -11.88
CA GLN A 872 22.76 52.87 -11.03
C GLN A 872 23.72 53.80 -10.30
#